data_AF-A0A0L0W389-F1
#
_entry.id   AF-A0A0L0W389-F1
#
_cell.length_a   1.000
_cell.length_b   1.000
_cell.length_c   1.000
_cell.angle_alpha   90.00
_cell.angle_beta   90.00
_cell.angle_gamma   90.00
#
_symmetry.space_group_name_H-M   'P 1'
#
loop_
_entity.id
_entity.type
_entity.pdbx_description
1 polymer ?
#
loop_
_entity_poly.entity_id
_entity_poly.type
_entity_poly.pdbx_seq_one_letter_code
_entity_poly.pdbx_strand_id
1 'polypeptide(L)'
;MAAVKSNHQKCIAFTRSRAPCPEKAAENSKWCTQHEELQGKCHRIYKQHSRELDRYAVEHPYPCFQIPVDTTFDQMEDQSLTHITNEMIPRVEDMNMIDDANTLRTWYEIARRTWALVNRTVLAREHHHSEFYQSGDHSHRHFNAILRRKQDLLESLMAGIDQRLYQLTIGVEEANWLLSKRPKNSTGSDSESDEDSSSTDTVQYGDVDCEDEPAFLESPPTPPSSPTPCEECQLISEDPDEKLNRRKRSLMGQLINYLNFPPEAPEFSDFMILELREVIRNIFRRIIVRDAGLFVRAKEFNPTPGSLSSSRLLGQNDWRSPQYQCPIKEFITSEKLSLKELQRLWGLMKFGKDKIGPELLRNAIADIYRCSFQACDNDELHFNCTNQKKSAKIWILGGYVWRKAMNGALPRTGSDHLYALVSCAGCMLSTCRTFEEWAGNRRLVVVGGRYPEWLEPQEPPVERLLRCFRIVLCRHNSNARLSKVEKVVPKSKKLRTVYTETQERHYLHLCMSVAEPRSAKIISALSALPSSFNVYAQRRDTKEVTHKPNHEDDLWCSRIRSGYTTMERKNKRFTPATAFKIDVNLFEKNLTSPEKSFKHRFEDCWDVLVMDAKAGRFEGFVDSVAQVILKATGYESIDAAVKGEEEMIPDINIRTNSTCDQAGFNNQQLGLPPPVSTPNSLVVGRLRCCRSLFREPVCIEESSQPDSWL
;
A
#
# COMPACT_ATOMS: atom_id res chain seq x y z
N MET A 1 53.91 44.95 48.05
CA MET A 1 52.54 44.41 48.26
C MET A 1 52.03 43.94 46.91
N ALA A 2 52.08 42.63 46.64
CA ALA A 2 51.56 42.05 45.40
C ALA A 2 50.03 42.02 45.49
N ALA A 3 49.35 42.68 44.55
CA ALA A 3 47.90 42.60 44.44
C ALA A 3 47.52 41.16 44.10
N VAL A 4 47.00 40.43 45.09
CA VAL A 4 46.36 39.13 44.87
C VAL A 4 45.15 39.40 44.00
N LYS A 5 45.29 39.17 42.69
CA LYS A 5 44.15 39.15 41.76
C LYS A 5 43.23 38.03 42.24
N SER A 6 42.20 38.40 43.00
CA SER A 6 41.09 37.51 43.33
C SER A 6 40.47 37.07 42.01
N ASN A 7 40.85 35.86 41.58
CA ASN A 7 40.37 35.24 40.37
C ASN A 7 38.94 34.77 40.68
N HIS A 8 37.99 35.69 40.59
CA HIS A 8 36.58 35.38 40.83
C HIS A 8 36.18 34.34 39.77
N GLN A 9 35.93 33.11 40.22
CA GLN A 9 35.49 32.05 39.34
C GLN A 9 34.15 32.47 38.72
N LYS A 10 34.05 32.42 37.39
CA LYS A 10 32.78 32.65 36.70
C LYS A 10 31.83 31.49 37.00
N CYS A 11 30.53 31.77 37.02
CA CYS A 11 29.51 30.74 37.11
C CYS A 11 29.70 29.74 35.95
N ILE A 12 29.74 28.44 36.26
CA ILE A 12 29.93 27.39 35.24
C ILE A 12 28.63 26.92 34.57
N ALA A 13 27.47 27.45 35.00
CA ALA A 13 26.17 27.13 34.42
C ALA A 13 25.99 27.80 33.04
N PHE A 14 25.04 27.28 32.27
CA PHE A 14 24.67 27.83 30.98
C PHE A 14 23.32 28.54 31.07
N THR A 15 23.20 29.64 30.34
CA THR A 15 21.93 30.29 30.11
C THR A 15 21.05 29.41 29.21
N ARG A 16 19.76 29.75 29.09
CA ARG A 16 18.83 29.07 28.18
C ARG A 16 19.29 29.08 26.71
N SER A 17 20.07 30.08 26.29
CA SER A 17 20.68 30.16 24.96
C SER A 17 21.93 29.28 24.81
N ARG A 18 22.21 28.40 25.78
CA ARG A 18 23.42 27.56 25.86
C ARG A 18 24.72 28.37 25.89
N ALA A 19 24.65 29.65 26.25
CA ALA A 19 25.82 30.48 26.45
C ALA A 19 26.30 30.37 27.92
N PRO A 20 27.61 30.47 28.20
CA PRO A 20 28.10 30.53 29.58
C PRO A 20 27.44 31.67 30.35
N CYS A 21 27.08 31.42 31.62
CA CYS A 21 26.49 32.44 32.48
C CYS A 21 27.46 33.65 32.65
N PRO A 22 27.00 34.90 32.44
CA PRO A 22 27.86 36.07 32.56
C PRO A 22 28.20 36.41 34.02
N GLU A 23 27.42 35.90 34.98
CA GLU A 23 27.55 36.20 36.41
C GLU A 23 28.75 35.52 37.06
N LYS A 24 29.25 36.13 38.15
CA LYS A 24 30.28 35.52 38.99
C LYS A 24 29.68 34.42 39.86
N ALA A 25 30.46 33.38 40.14
CA ALA A 25 30.04 32.36 41.09
C ALA A 25 29.90 32.97 42.50
N ALA A 26 28.95 32.45 43.27
CA ALA A 26 28.78 32.81 44.67
C ALA A 26 29.96 32.29 45.51
N GLU A 27 30.19 32.88 46.68
CA GLU A 27 31.29 32.48 47.57
C GLU A 27 31.14 31.00 47.96
N ASN A 28 32.18 30.20 47.70
CA ASN A 28 32.22 28.74 47.88
C ASN A 28 31.28 27.91 46.97
N SER A 29 30.71 28.50 45.92
CA SER A 29 29.93 27.78 44.91
C SER A 29 30.61 27.79 43.54
N LYS A 30 30.23 26.83 42.69
CA LYS A 30 30.55 26.82 41.25
C LYS A 30 29.56 27.65 40.44
N TRP A 31 28.44 28.06 41.03
CA TRP A 31 27.31 28.72 40.39
C TRP A 31 27.06 30.09 41.01
N CYS A 32 26.47 31.03 40.27
CA CYS A 32 25.95 32.27 40.85
C CYS A 32 24.71 31.96 41.71
N THR A 33 24.29 32.87 42.59
CA THR A 33 23.15 32.66 43.51
C THR A 33 21.88 32.18 42.81
N GLN A 34 21.58 32.73 41.62
CA GLN A 34 20.43 32.32 40.82
C GLN A 34 20.56 30.88 40.30
N HIS A 35 21.73 30.51 39.77
CA HIS A 35 21.97 29.17 39.26
C HIS A 35 22.12 28.13 40.37
N GLU A 36 22.59 28.50 41.56
CA GLU A 36 22.57 27.62 42.75
C GLU A 36 21.12 27.26 43.12
N GLU A 37 20.23 28.26 43.18
CA GLU A 37 18.81 28.03 43.48
C GLU A 37 18.13 27.17 42.40
N LEU A 38 18.39 27.47 41.12
CA LEU A 38 17.89 26.70 39.99
C LEU A 38 18.42 25.26 40.00
N GLN A 39 19.71 25.06 40.26
CA GLN A 39 20.34 23.75 40.37
C GLN A 39 19.64 22.92 41.45
N GLY A 40 19.43 23.50 42.63
CA GLY A 40 18.73 22.85 43.73
C GLY A 40 17.27 22.51 43.39
N LYS A 41 16.57 23.38 42.64
CA LYS A 41 15.21 23.12 42.15
C LYS A 41 15.18 21.95 41.16
N CYS A 42 15.98 22.02 40.09
CA CYS A 42 16.07 20.97 39.08
C CYS A 42 16.52 19.62 39.69
N HIS A 43 17.45 19.66 40.66
CA HIS A 43 17.89 18.49 41.41
C HIS A 43 16.76 17.84 42.20
N ARG A 44 15.98 18.64 42.95
CA ARG A 44 14.81 18.14 43.69
C ARG A 44 13.77 17.51 42.77
N ILE A 45 13.48 18.14 41.62
CA ILE A 45 12.51 17.65 40.64
C ILE A 45 12.92 16.28 40.10
N TYR A 46 14.16 16.13 39.59
CA TYR A 46 14.54 14.84 39.01
C TYR A 46 14.65 13.75 40.08
N LYS A 47 15.09 14.08 41.31
CA LYS A 47 15.12 13.13 42.43
C LYS A 47 13.71 12.71 42.84
N GLN A 48 12.75 13.63 42.83
CA GLN A 48 11.34 13.33 43.07
C GLN A 48 10.80 12.35 42.01
N HIS A 49 11.02 12.60 40.72
CA HIS A 49 10.60 11.68 39.66
C HIS A 49 11.28 10.30 39.76
N SER A 50 12.56 10.26 40.13
CA SER A 50 13.27 8.99 40.37
C SER A 50 12.60 8.20 41.50
N ARG A 51 12.32 8.84 42.64
CA ARG A 51 11.62 8.19 43.77
C ARG A 51 10.20 7.74 43.43
N GLU A 52 9.48 8.51 42.61
CA GLU A 52 8.14 8.16 42.14
C GLU A 52 8.17 6.91 41.26
N LEU A 53 9.13 6.83 40.34
CA LEU A 53 9.39 5.64 39.51
C LEU A 53 9.68 4.42 40.37
N ASP A 54 10.59 4.57 41.33
CA ASP A 54 11.04 3.48 42.21
C ASP A 54 9.89 2.94 43.06
N ARG A 55 9.14 3.84 43.69
CA ARG A 55 7.95 3.49 44.49
C ARG A 55 6.90 2.78 43.62
N TYR A 56 6.61 3.29 42.43
CA TYR A 56 5.61 2.69 41.54
C TYR A 56 5.98 1.26 41.15
N ALA A 57 7.25 1.01 40.82
CA ALA A 57 7.75 -0.31 40.43
C ALA A 57 7.62 -1.36 41.55
N VAL A 58 7.77 -0.95 42.81
CA VAL A 58 7.59 -1.83 43.99
C VAL A 58 6.11 -2.06 44.31
N GLU A 59 5.28 -1.01 44.22
CA GLU A 59 3.85 -1.10 44.54
C GLU A 59 3.03 -1.88 43.50
N HIS A 60 3.51 -1.96 42.25
CA HIS A 60 2.78 -2.55 41.13
C HIS A 60 3.61 -3.65 40.43
N PRO A 61 3.92 -4.77 41.11
CA PRO A 61 4.61 -5.88 40.48
C PRO A 61 3.75 -6.52 39.38
N TYR A 62 4.40 -7.05 38.34
CA TYR A 62 3.72 -7.78 37.28
C TYR A 62 3.09 -9.08 37.84
N PRO A 63 1.75 -9.26 37.75
CA PRO A 63 1.12 -10.49 38.22
C PRO A 63 1.71 -11.74 37.57
N CYS A 64 1.89 -12.81 38.33
CA CYS A 64 2.47 -14.09 37.86
C CYS A 64 3.96 -14.04 37.45
N PHE A 65 4.63 -12.89 37.58
CA PHE A 65 6.08 -12.78 37.39
C PHE A 65 6.78 -12.90 38.74
N GLN A 66 7.57 -13.96 38.93
CA GLN A 66 8.38 -14.15 40.14
C GLN A 66 9.78 -13.56 39.89
N ILE A 67 10.15 -12.57 40.70
CA ILE A 67 11.54 -12.09 40.75
C ILE A 67 12.38 -13.21 41.40
N PRO A 68 13.48 -13.66 40.80
CA PRO A 68 14.37 -14.66 41.41
C PRO A 68 14.75 -14.23 42.83
N VAL A 69 14.42 -15.07 43.82
CA VAL A 69 14.47 -14.74 45.27
C VAL A 69 15.90 -14.68 45.83
N ASP A 70 16.91 -15.06 45.04
CA ASP A 70 18.33 -15.08 45.48
C ASP A 70 18.94 -13.68 45.72
N THR A 71 18.20 -12.60 45.44
CA THR A 71 18.58 -11.23 45.79
C THR A 71 17.89 -10.84 47.11
N THR A 72 18.47 -11.21 48.25
CA THR A 72 17.92 -10.90 49.59
C THR A 72 17.74 -9.40 49.81
N PHE A 73 16.50 -8.97 50.10
CA PHE A 73 16.09 -7.58 50.34
C PHE A 73 16.88 -6.85 51.45
N ASP A 74 17.48 -7.58 52.40
CA ASP A 74 18.23 -7.00 53.53
C ASP A 74 19.57 -6.34 53.15
N GLN A 75 20.03 -6.46 51.89
CA GLN A 75 21.23 -5.74 51.40
C GLN A 75 20.91 -4.49 50.56
N MET A 76 19.63 -4.13 50.36
CA MET A 76 19.24 -3.02 49.49
C MET A 76 19.26 -1.63 50.14
N GLU A 77 19.38 -1.51 51.46
CA GLU A 77 19.38 -0.17 52.11
C GLU A 77 20.66 0.63 51.87
N ASP A 78 21.80 -0.02 51.60
CA ASP A 78 23.11 0.63 51.43
C ASP A 78 23.69 0.55 50.00
N GLN A 79 23.09 -0.28 49.13
CA GLN A 79 23.45 -0.35 47.72
C GLN A 79 22.61 0.67 46.96
N SER A 80 23.26 1.78 46.56
CA SER A 80 22.85 2.75 45.54
C SER A 80 21.52 2.43 44.83
N LEU A 81 20.57 3.38 44.85
CA LEU A 81 19.26 3.43 44.14
C LEU A 81 19.29 3.07 42.62
N THR A 82 20.43 2.66 42.07
CA THR A 82 20.63 2.06 40.75
C THR A 82 20.12 0.62 40.61
N HIS A 83 19.73 -0.06 41.70
CA HIS A 83 19.38 -1.49 41.68
C HIS A 83 17.89 -1.82 41.44
N ILE A 84 17.01 -0.84 41.20
CA ILE A 84 15.68 -1.09 40.60
C ILE A 84 15.89 -1.36 39.10
N THR A 85 16.53 -2.51 38.88
CA THR A 85 17.19 -2.96 37.66
C THR A 85 16.17 -3.28 36.59
N ASN A 86 16.69 -3.39 35.37
CA ASN A 86 16.01 -4.01 34.24
C ASN A 86 15.43 -5.42 34.57
N GLU A 87 15.83 -6.03 35.69
CA GLU A 87 15.40 -7.36 36.14
C GLU A 87 13.96 -7.38 36.69
N MET A 88 13.40 -6.22 37.07
CA MET A 88 11.99 -6.11 37.45
C MET A 88 11.04 -5.98 36.25
N ILE A 89 11.57 -5.86 35.03
CA ILE A 89 10.79 -5.83 33.80
C ILE A 89 10.77 -7.26 33.24
N PRO A 90 9.58 -7.88 33.10
CA PRO A 90 9.47 -9.20 32.49
C PRO A 90 10.09 -9.20 31.10
N ARG A 91 10.69 -10.34 30.73
CA ARG A 91 11.19 -10.54 29.38
C ARG A 91 10.02 -10.89 28.46
N VAL A 92 10.24 -10.74 27.15
CA VAL A 92 9.23 -11.08 26.14
C VAL A 92 8.89 -12.58 26.18
N GLU A 93 9.84 -13.42 26.61
CA GLU A 93 9.63 -14.86 26.76
C GLU A 93 8.65 -15.20 27.89
N ASP A 94 8.69 -14.46 29.01
CA ASP A 94 7.83 -14.69 30.17
C ASP A 94 6.34 -14.48 29.82
N MET A 95 6.08 -13.52 28.94
CA MET A 95 4.75 -13.21 28.45
C MET A 95 4.13 -14.34 27.60
N ASN A 96 4.94 -15.16 26.93
CA ASN A 96 4.42 -16.28 26.13
C ASN A 96 3.75 -17.36 27.00
N MET A 97 4.03 -17.37 28.31
CA MET A 97 3.42 -18.28 29.29
C MET A 97 2.05 -17.80 29.78
N ILE A 98 1.62 -16.60 29.37
CA ILE A 98 0.35 -16.01 29.80
C ILE A 98 -0.70 -16.22 28.69
N ASP A 99 -1.75 -16.96 29.04
CA ASP A 99 -2.90 -17.21 28.17
C ASP A 99 -4.10 -16.32 28.52
N ASP A 100 -4.09 -15.67 29.69
CA ASP A 100 -5.15 -14.76 30.12
C ASP A 100 -4.95 -13.34 29.57
N ALA A 101 -5.89 -12.91 28.73
CA ALA A 101 -5.88 -11.57 28.14
C ALA A 101 -6.02 -10.45 29.18
N ASN A 102 -6.71 -10.68 30.31
CA ASN A 102 -6.85 -9.64 31.33
C ASN A 102 -5.52 -9.39 32.05
N THR A 103 -4.80 -10.45 32.41
CA THR A 103 -3.45 -10.38 32.99
C THR A 103 -2.49 -9.60 32.07
N LEU A 104 -2.50 -9.89 30.77
CA LEU A 104 -1.70 -9.17 29.78
C LEU A 104 -2.07 -7.67 29.69
N ARG A 105 -3.36 -7.32 29.78
CA ARG A 105 -3.76 -5.90 29.84
C ARG A 105 -3.24 -5.21 31.09
N THR A 106 -3.30 -5.86 32.24
CA THR A 106 -2.70 -5.33 33.48
C THR A 106 -1.19 -5.14 33.33
N TRP A 107 -0.49 -6.10 32.73
CA TRP A 107 0.94 -5.95 32.41
C TRP A 107 1.20 -4.74 31.52
N TYR A 108 0.37 -4.53 30.50
CA TYR A 108 0.50 -3.38 29.59
C TYR A 108 0.33 -2.05 30.34
N GLU A 109 -0.68 -1.93 31.20
CA GLU A 109 -0.94 -0.73 32.00
C GLU A 109 0.23 -0.39 32.93
N ILE A 110 0.78 -1.41 33.62
CA ILE A 110 1.97 -1.27 34.47
C ILE A 110 3.16 -0.81 33.63
N ALA A 111 3.44 -1.49 32.51
CA ALA A 111 4.57 -1.16 31.63
C ALA A 111 4.45 0.27 31.08
N ARG A 112 3.27 0.68 30.62
CA ARG A 112 3.00 2.03 30.10
C ARG A 112 3.19 3.10 31.17
N ARG A 113 2.69 2.86 32.39
CA ARG A 113 2.82 3.83 33.49
C ARG A 113 4.28 3.94 33.94
N THR A 114 5.00 2.83 34.04
CA THR A 114 6.44 2.80 34.33
C THR A 114 7.20 3.56 33.24
N TRP A 115 6.92 3.33 31.96
CA TRP A 115 7.58 4.03 30.85
C TRP A 115 7.40 5.55 30.94
N ALA A 116 6.19 6.01 31.26
CA ALA A 116 5.91 7.44 31.43
C ALA A 116 6.72 8.07 32.58
N LEU A 117 6.86 7.36 33.70
CA LEU A 117 7.68 7.79 34.84
C LEU A 117 9.18 7.79 34.51
N VAL A 118 9.66 6.77 33.79
CA VAL A 118 11.04 6.73 33.27
C VAL A 118 11.28 7.93 32.35
N ASN A 119 10.40 8.19 31.39
CA ASN A 119 10.54 9.30 30.45
C ASN A 119 10.61 10.67 31.14
N ARG A 120 9.74 10.92 32.13
CA ARG A 120 9.81 12.13 32.96
C ARG A 120 11.13 12.26 33.69
N THR A 121 11.64 11.14 34.22
CA THR A 121 12.92 11.11 34.93
C THR A 121 14.09 11.40 34.00
N VAL A 122 14.09 10.81 32.79
CA VAL A 122 15.10 11.08 31.75
C VAL A 122 15.09 12.55 31.37
N LEU A 123 13.93 13.11 31.00
CA LEU A 123 13.81 14.52 30.60
C LEU A 123 14.27 15.48 31.71
N ALA A 124 13.83 15.26 32.95
CA ALA A 124 14.24 16.08 34.09
C ALA A 124 15.75 16.00 34.36
N ARG A 125 16.35 14.81 34.22
CA ARG A 125 17.80 14.62 34.37
C ARG A 125 18.61 15.19 33.22
N GLU A 126 18.13 15.09 31.98
CA GLU A 126 18.78 15.69 30.80
C GLU A 126 18.73 17.20 30.86
N HIS A 127 17.60 17.77 31.29
CA HIS A 127 17.48 19.20 31.54
C HIS A 127 18.50 19.65 32.60
N HIS A 128 18.54 18.99 33.76
CA HIS A 128 19.54 19.26 34.81
C HIS A 128 20.99 19.07 34.30
N HIS A 129 21.27 18.00 33.56
CA HIS A 129 22.62 17.74 33.02
C HIS A 129 23.05 18.81 32.01
N SER A 130 22.17 19.20 31.10
CA SER A 130 22.49 20.16 30.05
C SER A 130 22.69 21.58 30.55
N GLU A 131 21.96 22.00 31.60
CA GLU A 131 22.13 23.32 32.22
C GLU A 131 23.39 23.44 33.08
N PHE A 132 23.76 22.37 33.80
CA PHE A 132 24.78 22.44 34.85
C PHE A 132 26.08 21.64 34.58
N TYR A 133 26.09 20.70 33.63
CA TYR A 133 27.18 19.71 33.47
C TYR A 133 27.55 19.38 32.01
N GLN A 134 27.45 20.35 31.07
CA GLN A 134 27.62 20.21 29.61
C GLN A 134 28.64 19.13 29.14
N SER A 135 29.77 18.94 29.83
CA SER A 135 30.78 17.92 29.50
C SER A 135 31.27 16.99 30.64
N GLY A 136 30.83 17.18 31.90
CA GLY A 136 31.66 16.78 33.05
C GLY A 136 31.16 15.66 33.97
N ASP A 137 29.90 15.23 33.89
CA ASP A 137 29.37 14.21 34.81
C ASP A 137 29.08 12.88 34.09
N HIS A 138 30.10 12.01 34.09
CA HIS A 138 29.99 10.66 33.55
C HIS A 138 28.94 9.82 34.29
N SER A 139 28.72 10.06 35.59
CA SER A 139 27.76 9.31 36.39
C SER A 139 26.31 9.64 35.99
N HIS A 140 26.01 10.93 35.76
CA HIS A 140 24.71 11.36 35.25
C HIS A 140 24.43 10.81 33.85
N ARG A 141 25.42 10.87 32.95
CA ARG A 141 25.30 10.31 31.58
C ARG A 141 25.08 8.80 31.60
N HIS A 142 25.86 8.08 32.41
CA HIS A 142 25.72 6.63 32.56
C HIS A 142 24.33 6.25 33.09
N PHE A 143 23.82 6.97 34.10
CA PHE A 143 22.48 6.72 34.62
C PHE A 143 21.37 7.03 33.61
N ASN A 144 21.49 8.13 32.84
CA ASN A 144 20.54 8.41 31.77
C ASN A 144 20.56 7.32 30.70
N ALA A 145 21.72 6.75 30.38
CA ALA A 145 21.81 5.60 29.47
C ALA A 145 21.08 4.36 30.03
N ILE A 146 21.17 4.10 31.34
CA ILE A 146 20.40 3.03 32.01
C ILE A 146 18.90 3.29 31.89
N LEU A 147 18.44 4.52 32.18
CA LEU A 147 17.02 4.86 32.06
C LEU A 147 16.52 4.73 30.62
N ARG A 148 17.28 5.19 29.63
CA ARG A 148 16.92 5.03 28.21
C ARG A 148 16.81 3.56 27.82
N ARG A 149 17.78 2.73 28.22
CA ARG A 149 17.68 1.26 28.05
C ARG A 149 16.41 0.70 28.72
N LYS A 150 16.04 1.20 29.89
CA LYS A 150 14.79 0.83 30.57
C LYS A 150 13.54 1.24 29.77
N GLN A 151 13.55 2.39 29.11
CA GLN A 151 12.49 2.79 28.17
C GLN A 151 12.39 1.81 27.00
N ASP A 152 13.51 1.47 26.37
CA ASP A 152 13.55 0.55 25.23
C ASP A 152 13.00 -0.84 25.59
N LEU A 153 13.34 -1.33 26.79
CA LEU A 153 12.81 -2.60 27.32
C LEU A 153 11.30 -2.54 27.55
N LEU A 154 10.79 -1.44 28.12
CA LEU A 154 9.35 -1.26 28.34
C LEU A 154 8.58 -1.13 27.02
N GLU A 155 9.15 -0.44 26.02
CA GLU A 155 8.56 -0.38 24.68
C GLU A 155 8.52 -1.76 24.02
N SER A 156 9.61 -2.52 24.13
CA SER A 156 9.69 -3.89 23.64
C SER A 156 8.69 -4.81 24.33
N LEU A 157 8.54 -4.69 25.66
CA LEU A 157 7.56 -5.45 26.44
C LEU A 157 6.12 -5.09 26.02
N MET A 158 5.79 -3.79 25.92
CA MET A 158 4.47 -3.35 25.45
C MET A 158 4.14 -3.86 24.04
N ALA A 159 5.10 -3.81 23.12
CA ALA A 159 4.94 -4.34 21.77
C ALA A 159 4.75 -5.87 21.77
N GLY A 160 5.49 -6.59 22.63
CA GLY A 160 5.28 -8.01 22.86
C GLY A 160 3.86 -8.30 23.36
N ILE A 161 3.40 -7.54 24.35
CA ILE A 161 2.07 -7.73 24.97
C ILE A 161 0.98 -7.52 23.93
N ASP A 162 1.08 -6.48 23.12
CA ASP A 162 0.15 -6.24 22.02
C ASP A 162 0.16 -7.39 21.01
N GLN A 163 1.34 -7.94 20.68
CA GLN A 163 1.47 -9.10 19.79
C GLN A 163 0.82 -10.37 20.39
N ARG A 164 0.97 -10.61 21.70
CA ARG A 164 0.36 -11.76 22.39
C ARG A 164 -1.15 -11.61 22.49
N LEU A 165 -1.64 -10.43 22.88
CA LEU A 165 -3.08 -10.11 22.91
C LEU A 165 -3.71 -10.25 21.53
N TYR A 166 -3.02 -9.79 20.48
CA TYR A 166 -3.43 -9.97 19.10
C TYR A 166 -3.58 -11.45 18.73
N GLN A 167 -2.59 -12.30 19.05
CA GLN A 167 -2.65 -13.74 18.82
C GLN A 167 -3.80 -14.42 19.56
N LEU A 168 -3.97 -14.12 20.85
CA LEU A 168 -5.06 -14.68 21.66
C LEU A 168 -6.43 -14.27 21.11
N THR A 169 -6.61 -12.99 20.79
CA THR A 169 -7.88 -12.47 20.25
C THR A 169 -8.20 -13.10 18.89
N ILE A 170 -7.20 -13.22 18.01
CA ILE A 170 -7.36 -13.90 16.72
C ILE A 170 -7.68 -15.39 16.90
N GLY A 171 -7.07 -16.05 17.87
CA GLY A 171 -7.35 -17.44 18.21
C GLY A 171 -8.81 -17.64 18.61
N VAL A 172 -9.32 -16.78 19.50
CA VAL A 172 -10.72 -16.77 19.96
C VAL A 172 -11.70 -16.50 18.81
N GLU A 173 -11.37 -15.56 17.90
CA GLU A 173 -12.20 -15.25 16.74
C GLU A 173 -11.93 -16.16 15.52
N GLU A 174 -11.15 -17.23 15.69
CA GLU A 174 -10.73 -18.18 14.65
C GLU A 174 -10.12 -17.52 13.39
N ALA A 175 -9.57 -16.32 13.53
CA ALA A 175 -9.06 -15.50 12.43
C ALA A 175 -7.57 -15.77 12.12
N ASN A 176 -7.07 -16.99 12.39
CA ASN A 176 -5.64 -17.37 12.31
C ASN A 176 -4.97 -17.07 10.97
N TRP A 177 -5.75 -16.81 9.93
CA TRP A 177 -5.29 -16.33 8.63
C TRP A 177 -4.63 -14.93 8.67
N LEU A 178 -4.88 -14.16 9.72
CA LEU A 178 -4.17 -12.90 9.99
C LEU A 178 -2.73 -13.13 10.50
N LEU A 179 -2.46 -14.31 11.08
CA LEU A 179 -1.14 -14.70 11.56
C LEU A 179 -0.29 -15.41 10.51
N SER A 180 -0.93 -15.95 9.44
CA SER A 180 -0.17 -16.61 8.38
C SER A 180 0.76 -15.59 7.73
N LYS A 181 2.06 -15.72 7.97
CA LYS A 181 3.09 -14.95 7.27
C LYS A 181 2.76 -15.03 5.79
N ARG A 182 2.65 -13.86 5.14
CA ARG A 182 2.47 -13.78 3.68
C ARG A 182 3.49 -14.76 3.11
N PRO A 183 3.09 -15.76 2.28
CA PRO A 183 4.06 -16.66 1.69
C PRO A 183 5.13 -15.75 1.09
N LYS A 184 6.36 -15.80 1.63
CA LYS A 184 7.50 -15.25 0.93
C LYS A 184 7.41 -15.97 -0.40
N ASN A 185 7.02 -15.25 -1.45
CA ASN A 185 6.92 -15.81 -2.78
C ASN A 185 8.30 -16.41 -3.00
N SER A 186 8.42 -17.72 -2.85
CA SER A 186 9.63 -18.46 -3.12
C SER A 186 9.82 -18.24 -4.60
N THR A 187 10.63 -17.23 -4.93
CA THR A 187 11.18 -17.06 -6.25
C THR A 187 11.83 -18.40 -6.53
N GLY A 188 11.19 -19.20 -7.38
CA GLY A 188 11.69 -20.49 -7.81
C GLY A 188 13.02 -20.24 -8.50
N SER A 189 14.08 -20.26 -7.70
CA SER A 189 15.43 -20.50 -8.13
C SER A 189 15.69 -21.92 -7.71
N ASP A 190 15.39 -22.86 -8.61
CA ASP A 190 15.96 -24.19 -8.56
C ASP A 190 17.48 -24.01 -8.70
N SER A 191 18.16 -23.86 -7.57
CA SER A 191 19.60 -23.99 -7.47
C SER A 191 19.86 -24.59 -6.10
N GLU A 192 20.02 -25.91 -6.10
CA GLU A 192 20.56 -26.69 -5.00
C GLU A 192 21.93 -26.13 -4.62
N SER A 193 22.00 -25.45 -3.49
CA SER A 193 23.23 -25.33 -2.71
C SER A 193 22.84 -25.23 -1.24
N ASP A 194 23.11 -26.33 -0.53
CA ASP A 194 23.13 -26.42 0.92
C ASP A 194 23.98 -25.28 1.50
N GLU A 195 23.43 -24.52 2.45
CA GLU A 195 24.13 -24.07 3.65
C GLU A 195 23.16 -23.41 4.64
N ASP A 196 23.25 -23.86 5.89
CA ASP A 196 22.48 -23.44 7.05
C ASP A 196 22.48 -21.92 7.24
N SER A 197 21.30 -21.30 7.16
CA SER A 197 21.08 -19.97 7.72
C SER A 197 19.67 -19.84 8.27
N SER A 198 19.56 -20.10 9.57
CA SER A 198 18.40 -19.78 10.39
C SER A 198 18.31 -18.26 10.56
N SER A 199 17.69 -17.56 9.62
CA SER A 199 17.27 -16.16 9.81
C SER A 199 15.77 -16.09 10.10
N THR A 200 15.47 -15.83 11.38
CA THR A 200 14.13 -15.41 11.84
C THR A 200 13.83 -14.02 11.29
N ASP A 201 13.17 -13.96 10.13
CA ASP A 201 12.54 -12.73 9.64
C ASP A 201 11.29 -12.42 10.48
N THR A 202 11.54 -11.79 11.62
CA THR A 202 10.63 -10.82 12.23
C THR A 202 10.72 -9.54 11.39
N VAL A 203 9.57 -9.02 10.95
CA VAL A 203 9.49 -7.67 10.36
C VAL A 203 9.86 -6.69 11.47
N GLN A 204 11.15 -6.43 11.61
CA GLN A 204 11.65 -5.30 12.37
C GLN A 204 11.28 -4.08 11.51
N TYR A 205 10.26 -3.35 11.94
CA TYR A 205 10.06 -1.99 11.46
C TYR A 205 11.35 -1.27 11.86
N GLY A 206 12.23 -1.05 10.89
CA GLY A 206 13.45 -0.28 11.12
C GLY A 206 13.03 1.03 11.78
N ASP A 207 13.67 1.33 12.90
CA ASP A 207 13.74 2.71 13.36
C ASP A 207 14.08 3.56 12.13
N VAL A 208 13.34 4.65 11.96
CA VAL A 208 13.81 5.73 11.12
C VAL A 208 15.07 6.21 11.81
N ASP A 209 16.21 5.63 11.43
CA ASP A 209 17.51 6.18 11.76
C ASP A 209 17.47 7.61 11.24
N CYS A 210 17.39 8.54 12.19
CA CYS A 210 17.86 9.90 11.95
C CYS A 210 19.34 9.76 11.64
N GLU A 211 19.68 9.52 10.38
CA GLU A 211 21.07 9.56 9.94
C GLU A 211 21.64 10.91 10.38
N ASP A 212 22.70 10.83 11.17
CA ASP A 212 23.57 11.93 11.50
C ASP A 212 23.92 12.68 10.22
N GLU A 213 23.66 14.00 10.21
CA GLU A 213 24.12 14.86 9.13
C GLU A 213 25.62 14.66 8.89
N PRO A 214 26.06 14.56 7.63
CA PRO A 214 27.47 14.45 7.31
C PRO A 214 28.21 15.69 7.82
N ALA A 215 29.36 15.44 8.45
CA ALA A 215 30.28 16.45 8.96
C ALA A 215 30.43 17.64 8.00
N PHE A 216 30.08 18.81 8.54
CA PHE A 216 30.28 20.14 7.98
C PHE A 216 31.64 20.27 7.28
N LEU A 217 31.63 20.38 5.96
CA LEU A 217 32.72 21.03 5.21
C LEU A 217 32.62 22.53 5.52
N GLU A 218 33.75 23.11 5.92
CA GLU A 218 33.91 24.53 6.26
C GLU A 218 33.37 25.44 5.14
N SER A 219 32.19 26.01 5.37
CA SER A 219 31.69 27.14 4.59
C SER A 219 32.54 28.39 4.88
N PRO A 220 32.85 29.22 3.87
CA PRO A 220 33.65 30.43 4.04
C PRO A 220 32.96 31.43 4.98
N PRO A 221 33.72 32.30 5.67
CA PRO A 221 33.18 33.23 6.64
C PRO A 221 32.20 34.20 5.98
N THR A 222 30.93 34.12 6.37
CA THR A 222 29.91 35.11 6.03
C THR A 222 30.27 36.46 6.69
N PRO A 223 30.05 37.59 6.00
CA PRO A 223 30.34 38.92 6.54
C PRO A 223 29.50 39.21 7.79
N PRO A 224 29.99 40.08 8.70
CA PRO A 224 29.28 40.40 9.94
C PRO A 224 27.91 41.00 9.61
N SER A 225 26.85 40.30 10.04
CA SER A 225 25.49 40.79 9.94
C SER A 225 25.34 42.07 10.76
N SER A 226 24.75 43.08 10.13
CA SER A 226 24.37 44.35 10.76
C SER A 226 23.58 44.12 12.05
N PRO A 227 23.70 45.00 13.06
CA PRO A 227 22.99 44.84 14.32
C PRO A 227 21.50 45.09 14.12
N THR A 228 20.75 44.03 13.81
CA THR A 228 19.31 44.03 13.97
C THR A 228 19.03 44.16 15.46
N PRO A 229 18.17 45.10 15.92
CA PRO A 229 17.77 45.15 17.31
C PRO A 229 17.21 43.77 17.66
N CYS A 230 17.86 43.11 18.61
CA CYS A 230 17.33 41.90 19.22
C CYS A 230 16.13 42.38 20.03
N GLU A 231 14.97 42.49 19.38
CA GLU A 231 13.69 42.44 20.08
C GLU A 231 13.81 41.25 21.02
N GLU A 232 13.75 41.53 22.32
CA GLU A 232 13.68 40.55 23.38
C GLU A 232 12.72 39.47 22.90
N CYS A 233 13.29 38.39 22.40
CA CYS A 233 12.56 37.28 21.86
C CYS A 233 11.91 36.69 23.10
N GLN A 234 10.65 37.07 23.35
CA GLN A 234 9.75 36.41 24.27
C GLN A 234 9.47 35.03 23.68
N LEU A 235 10.53 34.22 23.59
CA LEU A 235 10.50 32.81 23.30
C LEU A 235 9.92 32.19 24.58
N ILE A 236 8.60 32.30 24.71
CA ILE A 236 7.82 31.51 25.65
C ILE A 236 8.20 30.07 25.30
N SER A 237 8.98 29.45 26.19
CA SER A 237 9.35 28.05 26.10
C SER A 237 8.04 27.27 26.06
N GLU A 238 7.56 26.94 24.86
CA GLU A 238 6.37 26.11 24.70
C GLU A 238 6.57 24.85 25.52
N ASP A 239 5.60 24.53 26.36
CA ASP A 239 5.60 23.32 27.15
C ASP A 239 5.80 22.12 26.21
N PRO A 240 6.80 21.24 26.43
CA PRO A 240 7.01 20.07 25.58
C PRO A 240 5.75 19.21 25.43
N ASP A 241 4.89 19.16 26.45
CA ASP A 241 3.62 18.44 26.39
C ASP A 241 2.62 19.15 25.45
N GLU A 242 2.60 20.49 25.43
CA GLU A 242 1.76 21.25 24.51
C GLU A 242 2.21 21.05 23.05
N LYS A 243 3.52 21.06 22.80
CA LYS A 243 4.10 20.77 21.48
C LYS A 243 3.75 19.35 21.01
N LEU A 244 3.84 18.37 21.91
CA LEU A 244 3.44 16.98 21.63
C LEU A 244 1.95 16.88 21.31
N ASN A 245 1.10 17.53 22.11
CA ASN A 245 -0.35 17.57 21.89
C ASN A 245 -0.74 18.30 20.60
N ARG A 246 -0.01 19.36 20.21
CA ARG A 246 -0.18 20.04 18.92
C ARG A 246 0.12 19.10 17.75
N ARG A 247 1.24 18.38 17.81
CA ARG A 247 1.60 17.35 16.80
C ARG A 247 0.55 16.23 16.73
N LYS A 248 0.09 15.74 17.89
CA LYS A 248 -0.96 14.72 17.97
C LYS A 248 -2.25 15.19 17.29
N ARG A 249 -2.73 16.39 17.62
CA ARG A 249 -3.92 17.01 17.01
C ARG A 249 -3.77 17.21 15.50
N SER A 250 -2.61 17.66 15.04
CA SER A 250 -2.32 17.81 13.61
C SER A 250 -2.45 16.47 12.87
N LEU A 251 -1.85 15.40 13.39
CA LEU A 251 -1.94 14.06 12.80
C LEU A 251 -3.37 13.50 12.80
N MET A 252 -4.10 13.69 13.90
CA MET A 252 -5.52 13.32 13.98
C MET A 252 -6.32 14.05 12.89
N GLY A 253 -6.08 15.35 12.72
CA GLY A 253 -6.70 16.14 11.66
C GLY A 253 -6.41 15.58 10.26
N GLN A 254 -5.16 15.23 9.97
CA GLN A 254 -4.76 14.62 8.69
C GLN A 254 -5.49 13.30 8.42
N LEU A 255 -5.52 12.40 9.41
CA LEU A 255 -6.21 11.11 9.29
C LEU A 255 -7.74 11.26 9.16
N ILE A 256 -8.35 12.21 9.88
CA ILE A 256 -9.79 12.50 9.79
C ILE A 256 -10.13 13.09 8.43
N ASN A 257 -9.29 13.99 7.90
CA ASN A 257 -9.48 14.54 6.56
C ASN A 257 -9.46 13.43 5.50
N TYR A 258 -8.60 12.43 5.68
CA TYR A 258 -8.56 11.25 4.82
C TYR A 258 -9.86 10.44 4.88
N LEU A 259 -10.45 10.25 6.07
CA LEU A 259 -11.73 9.53 6.24
C LEU A 259 -12.93 10.25 5.60
N ASN A 260 -12.87 11.59 5.49
CA ASN A 260 -13.94 12.39 4.91
C ASN A 260 -13.83 12.50 3.38
N PHE A 261 -12.83 11.87 2.78
CA PHE A 261 -12.56 11.92 1.36
C PHE A 261 -13.53 11.02 0.55
N PRO A 262 -13.98 11.43 -0.66
CA PRO A 262 -13.78 12.74 -1.28
C PRO A 262 -14.57 13.85 -0.57
N PRO A 263 -14.11 15.12 -0.65
CA PRO A 263 -14.92 16.25 -0.19
C PRO A 263 -16.26 16.26 -0.94
N GLU A 264 -17.28 16.88 -0.32
CA GLU A 264 -18.59 17.07 -0.95
C GLU A 264 -18.44 17.98 -2.16
N ALA A 265 -18.19 17.35 -3.31
CA ALA A 265 -18.14 18.01 -4.59
C ALA A 265 -19.50 17.81 -5.27
N PRO A 266 -20.11 18.86 -5.85
CA PRO A 266 -21.44 18.80 -6.46
C PRO A 266 -21.55 17.88 -7.68
N GLU A 267 -20.46 17.18 -8.03
CA GLU A 267 -20.26 16.47 -9.28
C GLU A 267 -20.34 14.94 -9.11
N PHE A 268 -20.18 14.46 -7.87
CA PHE A 268 -20.43 13.05 -7.53
C PHE A 268 -21.83 12.92 -6.96
N SER A 269 -22.50 11.81 -7.25
CA SER A 269 -23.72 11.49 -6.53
C SER A 269 -23.39 11.25 -5.05
N ASP A 270 -24.29 11.65 -4.15
CA ASP A 270 -24.12 11.44 -2.71
C ASP A 270 -23.82 9.98 -2.39
N PHE A 271 -24.48 9.06 -3.10
CA PHE A 271 -24.25 7.63 -2.97
C PHE A 271 -22.82 7.20 -3.31
N MET A 272 -22.23 7.73 -4.39
CA MET A 272 -20.84 7.43 -4.77
C MET A 272 -19.85 7.99 -3.75
N ILE A 273 -20.11 9.19 -3.21
CA ILE A 273 -19.30 9.78 -2.13
C ILE A 273 -19.34 8.88 -0.89
N LEU A 274 -20.52 8.40 -0.50
CA LEU A 274 -20.69 7.50 0.63
C LEU A 274 -19.96 6.15 0.39
N GLU A 275 -20.05 5.58 -0.81
CA GLU A 275 -19.33 4.36 -1.17
C GLU A 275 -17.81 4.55 -1.09
N LEU A 276 -17.27 5.64 -1.65
CA LEU A 276 -15.83 5.94 -1.59
C LEU A 276 -15.35 6.14 -0.14
N ARG A 277 -16.13 6.86 0.69
CA ARG A 277 -15.85 7.00 2.12
C ARG A 277 -15.82 5.63 2.81
N GLU A 278 -16.72 4.72 2.45
CA GLU A 278 -16.71 3.36 2.98
C GLU A 278 -15.52 2.53 2.49
N VAL A 279 -15.08 2.71 1.24
CA VAL A 279 -13.84 2.08 0.74
C VAL A 279 -12.68 2.51 1.62
N ILE A 280 -12.57 3.80 1.91
CA ILE A 280 -11.50 4.35 2.75
C ILE A 280 -11.58 3.78 4.16
N ARG A 281 -12.77 3.71 4.76
CA ARG A 281 -12.95 3.08 6.08
C ARG A 281 -12.49 1.61 6.05
N ASN A 282 -12.80 0.86 5.00
CA ASN A 282 -12.31 -0.52 4.83
C ASN A 282 -10.79 -0.60 4.64
N ILE A 283 -10.15 0.39 4.02
CA ILE A 283 -8.68 0.50 3.97
C ILE A 283 -8.11 0.62 5.38
N PHE A 284 -8.65 1.53 6.20
CA PHE A 284 -8.27 1.68 7.61
C PHE A 284 -8.42 0.37 8.37
N ARG A 285 -9.60 -0.28 8.28
CA ARG A 285 -9.84 -1.57 8.95
C ARG A 285 -8.81 -2.62 8.52
N ARG A 286 -8.51 -2.72 7.22
CA ARG A 286 -7.52 -3.66 6.68
C ARG A 286 -6.09 -3.40 7.13
N ILE A 287 -5.72 -2.13 7.35
CA ILE A 287 -4.43 -1.76 7.93
C ILE A 287 -4.39 -2.11 9.40
N ILE A 288 -5.42 -1.70 10.16
CA ILE A 288 -5.52 -1.93 11.60
C ILE A 288 -5.47 -3.42 11.93
N VAL A 289 -6.19 -4.29 11.20
CA VAL A 289 -6.16 -5.75 11.48
C VAL A 289 -4.83 -6.42 11.20
N ARG A 290 -3.90 -5.77 10.49
CA ARG A 290 -2.56 -6.33 10.22
C ARG A 290 -1.53 -5.88 11.24
N ASP A 291 -1.92 -4.97 12.13
CA ASP A 291 -1.04 -4.30 13.06
C ASP A 291 -1.47 -4.64 14.48
N ALA A 292 -0.65 -5.39 15.22
CA ALA A 292 -1.05 -5.93 16.52
C ALA A 292 -1.47 -4.84 17.52
N GLY A 293 -0.69 -3.76 17.64
CA GLY A 293 -1.00 -2.65 18.53
C GLY A 293 -2.29 -1.94 18.15
N LEU A 294 -2.42 -1.52 16.89
CA LEU A 294 -3.65 -0.84 16.43
C LEU A 294 -4.88 -1.74 16.55
N PHE A 295 -4.75 -3.04 16.25
CA PHE A 295 -5.84 -4.01 16.37
C PHE A 295 -6.32 -4.15 17.81
N VAL A 296 -5.40 -4.33 18.77
CA VAL A 296 -5.74 -4.49 20.19
C VAL A 296 -6.48 -3.25 20.68
N ARG A 297 -5.97 -2.05 20.38
CA ARG A 297 -6.65 -0.79 20.73
C ARG A 297 -8.03 -0.66 20.09
N ALA A 298 -8.16 -1.07 18.84
CA ALA A 298 -9.43 -1.02 18.12
C ALA A 298 -10.47 -1.99 18.71
N LYS A 299 -10.06 -3.18 19.15
CA LYS A 299 -10.92 -4.16 19.84
C LYS A 299 -11.33 -3.69 21.24
N GLU A 300 -10.43 -3.03 21.96
CA GLU A 300 -10.74 -2.37 23.25
C GLU A 300 -11.66 -1.16 23.08
N PHE A 301 -11.62 -0.50 21.93
CA PHE A 301 -12.49 0.64 21.61
C PHE A 301 -13.89 0.18 21.19
N ASN A 302 -13.99 -0.81 20.31
CA ASN A 302 -15.26 -1.31 19.79
C ASN A 302 -15.27 -2.86 19.82
N PRO A 303 -15.70 -3.46 20.95
CA PRO A 303 -15.76 -4.91 21.07
C PRO A 303 -16.82 -5.50 20.14
N THR A 304 -16.59 -6.73 19.69
CA THR A 304 -17.44 -7.43 18.72
C THR A 304 -18.91 -7.48 19.18
N PRO A 305 -19.88 -7.05 18.34
CA PRO A 305 -21.30 -7.12 18.66
C PRO A 305 -21.69 -8.59 18.85
N GLY A 306 -22.13 -8.94 20.06
CA GLY A 306 -22.40 -10.33 20.46
C GLY A 306 -21.71 -10.75 21.77
N SER A 307 -20.68 -10.01 22.22
CA SER A 307 -20.12 -10.18 23.56
C SER A 307 -21.01 -9.49 24.61
N LEU A 308 -22.17 -10.10 24.88
CA LEU A 308 -23.07 -9.99 26.03
C LEU A 308 -23.63 -8.62 26.50
N SER A 309 -23.26 -7.44 25.95
CA SER A 309 -23.69 -6.17 26.59
C SER A 309 -24.20 -5.02 25.71
N SER A 310 -24.07 -5.05 24.37
CA SER A 310 -24.39 -3.87 23.54
C SER A 310 -25.62 -4.07 22.65
N SER A 311 -26.80 -4.08 23.28
CA SER A 311 -28.10 -4.13 22.58
C SER A 311 -28.49 -2.81 21.90
N ARG A 312 -27.66 -1.75 21.94
CA ARG A 312 -28.05 -0.40 21.48
C ARG A 312 -27.51 0.04 20.11
N LEU A 313 -26.61 -0.72 19.47
CA LEU A 313 -25.93 -0.26 18.24
C LEU A 313 -26.29 -1.01 16.95
N LEU A 314 -27.12 -2.07 17.00
CA LEU A 314 -27.46 -2.81 15.77
C LEU A 314 -28.25 -1.96 14.74
N GLY A 315 -28.99 -0.94 15.18
CA GLY A 315 -29.78 -0.07 14.30
C GLY A 315 -29.00 1.06 13.60
N GLN A 316 -27.73 1.30 13.96
CA GLN A 316 -26.94 2.47 13.50
C GLN A 316 -25.79 2.11 12.55
N ASN A 317 -25.74 0.87 12.05
CA ASN A 317 -24.57 0.35 11.33
C ASN A 317 -24.63 0.52 9.80
N ASP A 318 -25.75 1.02 9.23
CA ASP A 318 -25.75 1.31 7.80
C ASP A 318 -24.99 2.60 7.55
N TRP A 319 -23.78 2.48 6.99
CA TRP A 319 -22.94 3.60 6.60
C TRP A 319 -23.57 4.50 5.55
N ARG A 320 -24.67 4.06 4.91
CA ARG A 320 -25.49 4.86 4.00
C ARG A 320 -26.45 5.80 4.72
N SER A 321 -26.68 5.60 6.02
CA SER A 321 -27.55 6.46 6.81
C SER A 321 -26.92 7.83 7.02
N PRO A 322 -27.67 8.95 6.85
CA PRO A 322 -27.19 10.29 7.19
C PRO A 322 -26.75 10.44 8.66
N GLN A 323 -27.25 9.57 9.55
CA GLN A 323 -26.92 9.58 10.98
C GLN A 323 -25.72 8.68 11.33
N TYR A 324 -25.04 8.10 10.34
CA TYR A 324 -23.94 7.18 10.58
C TYR A 324 -22.77 7.89 11.27
N GLN A 325 -22.47 7.46 12.49
CA GLN A 325 -21.29 7.87 13.23
C GLN A 325 -20.13 6.94 12.87
N CYS A 326 -19.07 7.49 12.28
CA CYS A 326 -17.93 6.71 11.81
C CYS A 326 -17.08 6.24 13.01
N PRO A 327 -17.07 4.94 13.36
CA PRO A 327 -16.36 4.48 14.56
C PRO A 327 -14.83 4.62 14.43
N ILE A 328 -14.33 4.67 13.20
CA ILE A 328 -12.90 4.91 12.93
C ILE A 328 -12.54 6.37 13.24
N LYS A 329 -13.43 7.33 12.96
CA LYS A 329 -13.21 8.72 13.32
C LYS A 329 -13.12 8.87 14.83
N GLU A 330 -14.06 8.25 15.56
CA GLU A 330 -14.07 8.27 17.02
C GLU A 330 -12.82 7.59 17.61
N PHE A 331 -12.43 6.45 17.05
CA PHE A 331 -11.21 5.74 17.43
C PHE A 331 -9.96 6.60 17.26
N ILE A 332 -9.83 7.31 16.14
CA ILE A 332 -8.71 8.23 15.88
C ILE A 332 -8.74 9.44 16.81
N THR A 333 -9.93 9.95 17.14
CA THR A 333 -10.09 11.05 18.09
C THR A 333 -9.89 10.64 19.56
N SER A 334 -9.87 9.34 19.84
CA SER A 334 -9.79 8.83 21.21
C SER A 334 -8.42 9.10 21.83
N GLU A 335 -8.40 9.27 23.14
CA GLU A 335 -7.15 9.41 23.90
C GLU A 335 -6.35 8.10 23.97
N LYS A 336 -6.95 6.98 23.54
CA LYS A 336 -6.35 5.64 23.61
C LYS A 336 -5.12 5.51 22.70
N LEU A 337 -5.10 6.18 21.56
CA LEU A 337 -3.96 6.15 20.64
C LEU A 337 -2.85 7.12 21.06
N SER A 338 -1.64 6.60 21.16
CA SER A 338 -0.41 7.37 21.33
C SER A 338 -0.02 8.12 20.04
N LEU A 339 0.89 9.09 20.16
CA LEU A 339 1.44 9.78 18.97
C LEU A 339 2.15 8.79 18.04
N LYS A 340 2.91 7.83 18.58
CA LYS A 340 3.64 6.80 17.82
C LYS A 340 2.67 5.91 17.02
N GLU A 341 1.56 5.50 17.61
CA GLU A 341 0.52 4.73 16.91
C GLU A 341 -0.19 5.54 15.82
N LEU A 342 -0.48 6.82 16.07
CA LEU A 342 -1.05 7.71 15.05
C LEU A 342 -0.06 7.92 13.88
N GLN A 343 1.22 8.12 14.17
CA GLN A 343 2.28 8.24 13.17
C GLN A 343 2.43 6.95 12.36
N ARG A 344 2.38 5.80 13.03
CA ARG A 344 2.40 4.48 12.40
C ARG A 344 1.20 4.29 11.48
N LEU A 345 -0.01 4.56 11.96
CA LEU A 345 -1.23 4.50 11.14
C LEU A 345 -1.13 5.43 9.92
N TRP A 346 -0.71 6.69 10.13
CA TRP A 346 -0.47 7.64 9.04
C TRP A 346 0.57 7.13 8.02
N GLY A 347 1.69 6.58 8.50
CA GLY A 347 2.73 6.00 7.66
C GLY A 347 2.22 4.85 6.78
N LEU A 348 1.38 3.97 7.36
CA LEU A 348 0.75 2.84 6.67
C LEU A 348 -0.34 3.28 5.68
N MET A 349 -0.97 4.44 5.90
CA MET A 349 -2.00 5.02 5.03
C MET A 349 -1.44 5.72 3.78
N LYS A 350 -0.13 5.96 3.70
CA LYS A 350 0.50 6.56 2.50
C LYS A 350 0.49 5.54 1.34
N PHE A 351 0.61 5.98 0.09
CA PHE A 351 0.82 5.06 -1.05
C PHE A 351 2.32 4.77 -1.27
N GLY A 352 2.68 3.55 -1.68
CA GLY A 352 4.08 3.18 -1.96
C GLY A 352 4.38 1.67 -1.86
N LYS A 353 5.63 1.28 -2.14
CA LYS A 353 6.08 -0.13 -2.22
C LYS A 353 5.80 -0.94 -0.94
N ASP A 354 5.90 -0.31 0.23
CA ASP A 354 5.69 -0.96 1.54
C ASP A 354 4.33 -0.63 2.17
N LYS A 355 3.42 -0.01 1.41
CA LYS A 355 2.21 0.62 1.95
C LYS A 355 0.94 0.09 1.28
N ILE A 356 -0.09 0.93 1.10
CA ILE A 356 -1.35 0.53 0.44
C ILE A 356 -1.08 0.10 -1.01
N GLY A 357 -0.98 -1.21 -1.21
CA GLY A 357 -0.89 -1.82 -2.54
C GLY A 357 -2.26 -1.98 -3.22
N PRO A 358 -2.30 -2.16 -4.55
CA PRO A 358 -3.55 -2.28 -5.30
C PRO A 358 -4.39 -3.48 -4.85
N GLU A 359 -3.75 -4.55 -4.38
CA GLU A 359 -4.41 -5.71 -3.80
C GLU A 359 -5.15 -5.39 -2.49
N LEU A 360 -4.60 -4.52 -1.63
CA LEU A 360 -5.29 -4.08 -0.41
C LEU A 360 -6.53 -3.27 -0.79
N LEU A 361 -6.39 -2.35 -1.75
CA LEU A 361 -7.48 -1.50 -2.26
C LEU A 361 -8.61 -2.32 -2.86
N ARG A 362 -8.29 -3.24 -3.77
CA ARG A 362 -9.29 -4.16 -4.33
C ARG A 362 -10.06 -4.86 -3.22
N ASN A 363 -9.35 -5.38 -2.22
CA ASN A 363 -9.98 -6.11 -1.14
C ASN A 363 -10.83 -5.21 -0.23
N ALA A 364 -10.42 -3.97 0.02
CA ALA A 364 -11.22 -2.98 0.74
C ALA A 364 -12.51 -2.60 -0.02
N ILE A 365 -12.42 -2.47 -1.35
CA ILE A 365 -13.56 -2.23 -2.23
C ILE A 365 -14.50 -3.45 -2.22
N ALA A 366 -13.94 -4.66 -2.37
CA ALA A 366 -14.71 -5.90 -2.40
C ALA A 366 -15.50 -6.14 -1.10
N ASP A 367 -14.99 -5.69 0.05
CA ASP A 367 -15.67 -5.83 1.33
C ASP A 367 -17.01 -5.08 1.39
N ILE A 368 -17.17 -3.98 0.64
CA ILE A 368 -18.46 -3.26 0.54
C ILE A 368 -19.53 -4.15 -0.08
N TYR A 369 -19.17 -4.87 -1.15
CA TYR A 369 -20.10 -5.67 -1.94
C TYR A 369 -20.40 -7.05 -1.32
N ARG A 370 -19.63 -7.44 -0.31
CA ARG A 370 -19.89 -8.66 0.49
C ARG A 370 -20.91 -8.45 1.58
N CYS A 371 -20.98 -7.24 2.11
CA CYS A 371 -21.87 -6.85 3.20
C CYS A 371 -23.31 -6.56 2.71
N SER A 372 -23.76 -7.19 1.62
CA SER A 372 -25.18 -7.15 1.25
C SER A 372 -25.99 -7.81 2.38
N PHE A 373 -26.96 -7.07 2.93
CA PHE A 373 -27.75 -7.45 4.11
C PHE A 373 -28.34 -8.87 4.01
N GLN A 374 -28.72 -9.28 2.79
CA GLN A 374 -29.27 -10.62 2.50
C GLN A 374 -28.28 -11.77 2.71
N ALA A 375 -26.97 -11.52 2.67
CA ALA A 375 -25.95 -12.55 2.90
C ALA A 375 -25.66 -12.77 4.38
N CYS A 376 -25.94 -11.79 5.24
CA CYS A 376 -25.63 -11.87 6.68
C CYS A 376 -26.69 -12.67 7.45
N ASP A 377 -27.98 -12.56 7.10
CA ASP A 377 -29.07 -13.19 7.86
C ASP A 377 -29.10 -14.73 7.72
N ASN A 378 -28.54 -15.29 6.64
CA ASN A 378 -28.53 -16.74 6.43
C ASN A 378 -27.36 -17.46 7.13
N ASP A 379 -26.28 -16.76 7.48
CA ASP A 379 -25.13 -17.38 8.15
C ASP A 379 -25.36 -17.57 9.66
N GLU A 380 -26.21 -16.76 10.30
CA GLU A 380 -26.53 -16.88 11.73
C GLU A 380 -27.43 -18.08 12.07
N LEU A 381 -28.10 -18.68 11.09
CA LEU A 381 -28.98 -19.85 11.30
C LEU A 381 -28.25 -21.20 11.15
N HIS A 382 -26.96 -21.21 10.80
CA HIS A 382 -26.17 -22.44 10.56
C HIS A 382 -25.05 -22.68 11.59
N PHE A 383 -25.25 -22.31 12.86
CA PHE A 383 -24.29 -22.59 13.95
C PHE A 383 -24.15 -24.09 14.34
N ASN A 384 -24.97 -25.00 13.80
CA ASN A 384 -25.02 -26.40 14.23
C ASN A 384 -24.20 -27.42 13.40
N CYS A 385 -23.30 -26.98 12.52
CA CYS A 385 -22.41 -27.91 11.78
C CYS A 385 -21.00 -27.97 12.37
N THR A 386 -20.72 -29.05 13.09
CA THR A 386 -19.52 -29.38 13.91
C THR A 386 -18.19 -29.55 13.15
N ASN A 387 -18.05 -29.06 11.92
CA ASN A 387 -16.79 -29.06 11.20
C ASN A 387 -16.19 -27.64 11.18
N GLN A 388 -15.37 -27.34 12.20
CA GLN A 388 -14.49 -26.17 12.39
C GLN A 388 -14.28 -25.28 11.14
N LYS A 389 -15.24 -24.42 10.81
CA LYS A 389 -15.09 -23.45 9.73
C LYS A 389 -14.38 -22.22 10.28
N LYS A 390 -13.04 -22.23 10.19
CA LYS A 390 -12.16 -21.06 10.42
C LYS A 390 -12.87 -19.78 9.99
N SER A 391 -13.04 -18.83 10.91
CA SER A 391 -13.76 -17.59 10.64
C SER A 391 -13.27 -16.92 9.34
N ALA A 392 -14.21 -16.66 8.44
CA ALA A 392 -13.95 -16.04 7.15
C ALA A 392 -13.82 -14.51 7.23
N LYS A 393 -14.17 -13.90 8.38
CA LYS A 393 -14.25 -12.45 8.57
C LYS A 393 -13.96 -12.05 10.02
N ILE A 394 -13.53 -10.81 10.22
CA ILE A 394 -13.31 -10.22 11.55
C ILE A 394 -14.03 -8.88 11.64
N TRP A 395 -14.79 -8.66 12.72
CA TRP A 395 -15.45 -7.36 12.96
C TRP A 395 -14.51 -6.39 13.64
N ILE A 396 -14.37 -5.18 13.10
CA ILE A 396 -13.53 -4.14 13.68
C ILE A 396 -14.04 -2.75 13.27
N LEU A 397 -14.18 -1.85 14.25
CA LEU A 397 -14.56 -0.44 14.04
C LEU A 397 -15.77 -0.28 13.09
N GLY A 398 -16.85 -0.98 13.38
CA GLY A 398 -18.12 -0.87 12.65
C GLY A 398 -18.20 -1.60 11.31
N GLY A 399 -17.28 -2.50 10.98
CA GLY A 399 -17.35 -3.26 9.72
C GLY A 399 -16.56 -4.56 9.73
N TYR A 400 -16.82 -5.40 8.73
CA TYR A 400 -16.13 -6.68 8.56
C TYR A 400 -14.89 -6.55 7.65
N VAL A 401 -13.78 -7.16 8.07
CA VAL A 401 -12.63 -7.45 7.21
C VAL A 401 -12.62 -8.94 6.88
N TRP A 402 -12.63 -9.26 5.59
CA TRP A 402 -12.72 -10.63 5.12
C TRP A 402 -11.34 -11.23 4.81
N ARG A 403 -11.19 -12.53 5.14
CA ARG A 403 -9.99 -13.35 4.92
C ARG A 403 -9.56 -13.42 3.47
N LYS A 404 -10.44 -13.95 2.63
CA LYS A 404 -10.16 -14.19 1.22
C LYS A 404 -10.53 -12.95 0.42
N ALA A 405 -9.79 -12.65 -0.64
CA ALA A 405 -10.26 -11.72 -1.67
C ALA A 405 -11.57 -12.22 -2.29
N MET A 406 -12.38 -11.34 -2.88
CA MET A 406 -13.51 -11.78 -3.68
C MET A 406 -12.92 -12.51 -4.90
N ASN A 407 -13.29 -13.78 -5.08
CA ASN A 407 -12.73 -14.61 -6.15
C ASN A 407 -13.25 -14.19 -7.54
N GLY A 408 -14.36 -13.46 -7.60
CA GLY A 408 -14.96 -12.98 -8.84
C GLY A 408 -14.48 -11.59 -9.26
N ALA A 409 -15.00 -11.17 -10.41
CA ALA A 409 -14.87 -9.79 -10.90
C ALA A 409 -15.44 -8.80 -9.89
N LEU A 410 -14.80 -7.63 -9.76
CA LEU A 410 -15.47 -6.51 -9.08
C LEU A 410 -16.68 -6.09 -9.89
N PRO A 411 -17.75 -5.62 -9.23
CA PRO A 411 -18.80 -4.90 -9.94
C PRO A 411 -18.21 -3.65 -10.61
N ARG A 412 -18.94 -3.13 -11.59
CA ARG A 412 -18.52 -1.96 -12.38
C ARG A 412 -18.15 -0.76 -11.51
N THR A 413 -18.99 -0.45 -10.53
CA THR A 413 -18.75 0.62 -9.54
C THR A 413 -17.49 0.36 -8.72
N GLY A 414 -17.22 -0.89 -8.33
CA GLY A 414 -15.97 -1.26 -7.67
C GLY A 414 -14.74 -1.03 -8.53
N SER A 415 -14.81 -1.30 -9.84
CA SER A 415 -13.74 -0.97 -10.79
C SER A 415 -13.56 0.55 -10.96
N ASP A 416 -14.63 1.33 -10.89
CA ASP A 416 -14.56 2.80 -10.92
C ASP A 416 -13.94 3.39 -9.65
N HIS A 417 -14.17 2.79 -8.48
CA HIS A 417 -13.47 3.15 -7.24
C HIS A 417 -11.97 2.84 -7.31
N LEU A 418 -11.58 1.78 -8.03
CA LEU A 418 -10.20 1.30 -8.02
C LEU A 418 -9.18 2.12 -8.84
N TYR A 419 -9.34 2.41 -10.14
CA TYR A 419 -10.15 3.53 -10.55
C TYR A 419 -9.65 4.85 -9.96
N ALA A 420 -10.56 5.50 -9.25
CA ALA A 420 -10.37 6.71 -8.46
C ALA A 420 -9.08 6.70 -7.61
N LEU A 421 -8.76 5.56 -6.98
CA LEU A 421 -7.71 5.49 -5.97
C LEU A 421 -6.31 5.23 -6.54
N VAL A 422 -6.20 4.45 -7.63
CA VAL A 422 -4.90 3.99 -8.17
C VAL A 422 -4.57 4.66 -9.50
N SER A 423 -5.57 4.86 -10.37
CA SER A 423 -5.50 5.39 -11.75
C SER A 423 -4.44 4.76 -12.68
N CYS A 424 -3.61 3.83 -12.22
CA CYS A 424 -2.60 3.12 -13.00
C CYS A 424 -3.21 1.83 -13.59
N ALA A 425 -3.20 1.72 -14.92
CA ALA A 425 -3.68 0.55 -15.64
C ALA A 425 -3.01 -0.74 -15.14
N GLY A 426 -1.68 -0.78 -15.09
CA GLY A 426 -0.95 -1.98 -14.64
C GLY A 426 -1.35 -2.42 -13.23
N CYS A 427 -1.44 -1.49 -12.28
CA CYS A 427 -1.83 -1.81 -10.90
C CYS A 427 -3.26 -2.35 -10.82
N MET A 428 -4.23 -1.72 -11.49
CA MET A 428 -5.62 -2.18 -11.48
C MET A 428 -5.77 -3.52 -12.18
N LEU A 429 -5.20 -3.66 -13.38
CA LEU A 429 -5.25 -4.88 -14.18
C LEU A 429 -4.59 -6.06 -13.44
N SER A 430 -3.52 -5.82 -12.66
CA SER A 430 -2.86 -6.85 -11.83
C SER A 430 -3.73 -7.41 -10.71
N THR A 431 -4.82 -6.74 -10.38
CA THR A 431 -5.77 -7.17 -9.35
C THR A 431 -7.04 -7.78 -9.91
N CYS A 432 -7.25 -7.74 -11.23
CA CYS A 432 -8.41 -8.39 -11.85
C CYS A 432 -8.40 -9.90 -11.53
N ARG A 433 -9.60 -10.49 -11.42
CA ARG A 433 -9.75 -11.90 -11.07
C ARG A 433 -10.25 -12.78 -12.22
N THR A 434 -10.86 -12.17 -13.22
CA THR A 434 -11.36 -12.85 -14.41
C THR A 434 -10.89 -12.15 -15.67
N PHE A 435 -10.82 -12.88 -16.78
CA PHE A 435 -10.51 -12.29 -18.08
C PHE A 435 -11.55 -11.22 -18.44
N GLU A 436 -12.82 -11.46 -18.12
CA GLU A 436 -13.90 -10.50 -18.37
C GLU A 436 -13.70 -9.14 -17.70
N GLU A 437 -13.29 -9.14 -16.42
CA GLU A 437 -13.01 -7.90 -15.71
C GLU A 437 -11.82 -7.17 -16.36
N TRP A 438 -10.79 -7.92 -16.72
CA TRP A 438 -9.57 -7.38 -17.32
C TRP A 438 -9.84 -6.76 -18.70
N ALA A 439 -10.41 -7.54 -19.61
CA ALA A 439 -10.70 -7.12 -20.98
C ALA A 439 -11.83 -6.08 -21.01
N GLY A 440 -12.84 -6.21 -20.13
CA GLY A 440 -13.93 -5.24 -19.99
C GLY A 440 -13.44 -3.87 -19.53
N ASN A 441 -12.55 -3.81 -18.54
CA ASN A 441 -11.94 -2.55 -18.10
C ASN A 441 -11.13 -1.87 -19.22
N ARG A 442 -10.39 -2.65 -20.02
CA ARG A 442 -9.65 -2.12 -21.19
C ARG A 442 -10.58 -1.64 -22.30
N ARG A 443 -11.68 -2.35 -22.57
CA ARG A 443 -12.70 -1.93 -23.54
C ARG A 443 -13.24 -0.55 -23.23
N LEU A 444 -13.53 -0.27 -21.97
CA LEU A 444 -14.16 0.98 -21.55
C LEU A 444 -13.26 2.22 -21.71
N VAL A 445 -11.95 2.03 -21.84
CA VAL A 445 -11.00 3.09 -22.24
C VAL A 445 -11.33 3.64 -23.62
N VAL A 446 -11.66 2.73 -24.54
CA VAL A 446 -11.94 3.06 -25.94
C VAL A 446 -13.43 3.36 -26.13
N VAL A 447 -14.29 2.57 -25.52
CA VAL A 447 -15.74 2.63 -25.67
C VAL A 447 -16.32 3.46 -24.51
N GLY A 448 -16.70 4.70 -24.80
CA GLY A 448 -17.28 5.63 -23.83
C GLY A 448 -16.25 6.48 -23.07
N GLY A 449 -14.96 6.37 -23.43
CA GLY A 449 -13.89 7.20 -22.88
C GLY A 449 -13.70 7.10 -21.36
N ARG A 450 -14.05 5.95 -20.76
CA ARG A 450 -13.95 5.70 -19.33
C ARG A 450 -12.49 5.33 -19.03
N TYR A 451 -11.85 6.06 -18.13
CA TYR A 451 -10.41 5.95 -17.82
C TYR A 451 -9.50 6.64 -18.84
N PRO A 452 -9.66 7.97 -19.04
CA PRO A 452 -8.88 8.70 -20.03
C PRO A 452 -7.37 8.63 -19.80
N GLU A 453 -6.91 8.43 -18.56
CA GLU A 453 -5.47 8.27 -18.26
C GLU A 453 -4.86 6.98 -18.85
N TRP A 454 -5.70 6.02 -19.26
CA TRP A 454 -5.25 4.76 -19.86
C TRP A 454 -5.29 4.80 -21.38
N LEU A 455 -5.81 5.88 -21.98
CA LEU A 455 -5.82 6.07 -23.41
C LEU A 455 -4.39 6.41 -23.86
N GLU A 456 -3.85 5.60 -24.75
CA GLU A 456 -2.54 5.85 -25.36
C GLU A 456 -2.75 6.74 -26.59
N PRO A 457 -2.20 7.97 -26.64
CA PRO A 457 -2.45 8.90 -27.75
C PRO A 457 -2.01 8.38 -29.13
N GLN A 458 -1.05 7.46 -29.14
CA GLN A 458 -0.48 6.86 -30.35
C GLN A 458 -0.91 5.40 -30.52
N GLU A 459 -2.00 4.97 -29.86
CA GLU A 459 -2.50 3.61 -30.00
C GLU A 459 -2.85 3.31 -31.47
N PRO A 460 -2.29 2.24 -32.07
CA PRO A 460 -2.64 1.84 -33.43
C PRO A 460 -4.15 1.60 -33.56
N PRO A 461 -4.81 2.01 -34.67
CA PRO A 461 -6.25 1.83 -34.85
C PRO A 461 -6.71 0.38 -34.63
N VAL A 462 -5.90 -0.58 -35.05
CA VAL A 462 -6.20 -2.01 -34.87
C VAL A 462 -6.18 -2.42 -33.39
N GLU A 463 -5.25 -1.93 -32.57
CA GLU A 463 -5.29 -2.21 -31.12
C GLU A 463 -6.54 -1.62 -30.47
N ARG A 464 -6.94 -0.42 -30.91
CA ARG A 464 -8.18 0.22 -30.51
C ARG A 464 -9.40 -0.65 -30.84
N LEU A 465 -9.42 -1.27 -32.03
CA LEU A 465 -10.43 -2.25 -32.45
C LEU A 465 -10.39 -3.52 -31.57
N LEU A 466 -9.20 -4.06 -31.28
CA LEU A 466 -9.05 -5.23 -30.41
C LEU A 466 -9.63 -4.94 -29.01
N ARG A 467 -9.28 -3.80 -28.40
CA ARG A 467 -9.83 -3.37 -27.10
C ARG A 467 -11.35 -3.22 -27.17
N CYS A 468 -11.88 -2.63 -28.23
CA CYS A 468 -13.32 -2.46 -28.47
C CYS A 468 -14.09 -3.79 -28.33
N PHE A 469 -13.54 -4.88 -28.87
CA PHE A 469 -14.13 -6.22 -28.81
C PHE A 469 -13.59 -7.12 -27.69
N ARG A 470 -12.99 -6.55 -26.63
CA ARG A 470 -12.42 -7.30 -25.49
C ARG A 470 -11.35 -8.33 -25.91
N ILE A 471 -10.67 -8.09 -27.03
CA ILE A 471 -9.56 -8.91 -27.51
C ILE A 471 -8.28 -8.32 -26.94
N VAL A 472 -7.47 -9.17 -26.30
CA VAL A 472 -6.20 -8.74 -25.75
C VAL A 472 -5.05 -9.26 -26.59
N LEU A 473 -4.28 -8.34 -27.17
CA LEU A 473 -3.00 -8.64 -27.79
C LEU A 473 -1.96 -8.95 -26.72
N CYS A 474 -1.61 -10.23 -26.59
CA CYS A 474 -0.66 -10.72 -25.58
C CYS A 474 0.78 -10.65 -26.08
N ARG A 475 1.01 -11.05 -27.34
CA ARG A 475 2.33 -11.05 -27.95
C ARG A 475 2.25 -10.96 -29.47
N HIS A 476 3.26 -10.36 -30.08
CA HIS A 476 3.46 -10.34 -31.52
C HIS A 476 4.95 -10.26 -31.85
N ASN A 477 5.31 -10.40 -33.13
CA ASN A 477 6.67 -10.25 -33.63
C ASN A 477 6.73 -9.23 -34.77
N SER A 478 6.38 -7.98 -34.47
CA SER A 478 6.43 -6.88 -35.44
C SER A 478 7.82 -6.68 -36.04
N ASN A 479 8.87 -6.96 -35.27
CA ASN A 479 10.28 -6.82 -35.68
C ASN A 479 10.82 -8.00 -36.49
N ALA A 480 9.97 -8.95 -36.92
CA ALA A 480 10.41 -10.12 -37.64
C ALA A 480 11.01 -9.75 -39.01
N ARG A 481 12.13 -10.38 -39.35
CA ARG A 481 12.83 -10.19 -40.63
C ARG A 481 12.26 -11.16 -41.66
N LEU A 482 11.39 -10.64 -42.52
CA LEU A 482 10.69 -11.41 -43.55
C LEU A 482 11.62 -12.21 -44.47
N SER A 483 12.81 -11.69 -44.77
CA SER A 483 13.88 -12.45 -45.40
C SER A 483 15.22 -11.81 -45.09
N LYS A 484 16.17 -12.61 -44.63
CA LYS A 484 17.56 -12.22 -44.40
C LYS A 484 18.47 -13.21 -45.11
N VAL A 485 19.33 -12.71 -45.99
CA VAL A 485 20.34 -13.50 -46.68
C VAL A 485 21.68 -13.27 -46.03
N GLU A 486 22.36 -14.34 -45.63
CA GLU A 486 23.68 -14.28 -45.03
C GLU A 486 24.67 -15.15 -45.81
N LYS A 487 25.91 -14.68 -45.88
CA LYS A 487 27.04 -15.44 -46.43
C LYS A 487 27.84 -15.97 -45.24
N VAL A 488 27.72 -17.26 -44.97
CA VAL A 488 28.43 -17.94 -43.89
C VAL A 488 29.77 -18.43 -44.43
N VAL A 489 30.85 -17.75 -44.04
CA VAL A 489 32.23 -18.15 -44.35
C VAL A 489 32.75 -19.00 -43.19
N PRO A 490 32.94 -20.32 -43.38
CA PRO A 490 33.40 -21.19 -42.30
C PRO A 490 34.85 -20.86 -41.92
N LYS A 491 35.20 -21.00 -40.63
CA LYS A 491 36.56 -20.76 -40.12
C LYS A 491 37.60 -21.72 -40.71
N SER A 492 37.18 -22.92 -41.08
CA SER A 492 38.05 -23.91 -41.71
C SER A 492 38.14 -23.67 -43.22
N LYS A 493 39.37 -23.51 -43.73
CA LYS A 493 39.65 -23.40 -45.18
C LYS A 493 39.16 -24.60 -45.99
N LYS A 494 38.87 -25.74 -45.35
CA LYS A 494 38.37 -26.96 -46.01
C LYS A 494 36.86 -26.94 -46.26
N LEU A 495 36.12 -26.05 -45.60
CA LEU A 495 34.66 -25.96 -45.74
C LEU A 495 34.31 -24.88 -46.77
N ARG A 496 33.33 -25.17 -47.63
CA ARG A 496 32.85 -24.21 -48.63
C ARG A 496 31.99 -23.13 -47.98
N THR A 497 32.05 -21.92 -48.52
CA THR A 497 31.11 -20.85 -48.14
C THR A 497 29.68 -21.28 -48.44
N VAL A 498 28.77 -21.00 -47.51
CA VAL A 498 27.34 -21.31 -47.65
C VAL A 498 26.54 -20.02 -47.62
N TYR A 499 25.56 -19.89 -48.50
CA TYR A 499 24.57 -18.82 -48.47
C TYR A 499 23.32 -19.33 -47.79
N THR A 500 22.94 -18.72 -46.68
CA THR A 500 21.71 -19.03 -45.93
C THR A 500 20.67 -17.95 -46.20
N GLU A 501 19.41 -18.36 -46.31
CA GLU A 501 18.26 -17.47 -46.27
C GLU A 501 17.38 -17.88 -45.11
N THR A 502 17.21 -16.96 -44.16
CA THR A 502 16.25 -17.10 -43.08
C THR A 502 15.03 -16.26 -43.41
N GLN A 503 13.85 -16.88 -43.34
CA GLN A 503 12.58 -16.20 -43.49
C GLN A 503 11.78 -16.37 -42.20
N GLU A 504 11.31 -15.26 -41.65
CA GLU A 504 10.44 -15.24 -40.49
C GLU A 504 9.00 -14.91 -40.90
N ARG A 505 8.04 -15.38 -40.11
CA ARG A 505 6.60 -15.19 -40.32
C ARG A 505 6.00 -14.36 -39.20
N HIS A 506 5.12 -13.44 -39.55
CA HIS A 506 4.39 -12.64 -38.55
C HIS A 506 3.32 -13.48 -37.84
N TYR A 507 3.14 -13.22 -36.55
CA TYR A 507 2.10 -13.81 -35.73
C TYR A 507 1.55 -12.83 -34.69
N LEU A 508 0.32 -13.10 -34.26
CA LEU A 508 -0.34 -12.49 -33.11
C LEU A 508 -0.78 -13.59 -32.15
N HIS A 509 -0.51 -13.43 -30.87
CA HIS A 509 -1.14 -14.18 -29.79
C HIS A 509 -2.20 -13.29 -29.15
N LEU A 510 -3.45 -13.70 -29.30
CA LEU A 510 -4.63 -13.01 -28.81
C LEU A 510 -5.28 -13.83 -27.71
N CYS A 511 -5.76 -13.16 -26.68
CA CYS A 511 -6.70 -13.74 -25.72
C CYS A 511 -8.10 -13.17 -25.96
N MET A 512 -9.12 -14.03 -25.93
CA MET A 512 -10.51 -13.65 -26.13
C MET A 512 -11.43 -14.33 -25.12
N SER A 513 -12.54 -13.70 -24.79
CA SER A 513 -13.53 -14.24 -23.84
C SER A 513 -14.14 -15.54 -24.34
N VAL A 514 -14.31 -16.53 -23.45
CA VAL A 514 -15.15 -17.71 -23.75
C VAL A 514 -16.64 -17.40 -23.63
N ALA A 515 -17.01 -16.44 -22.78
CA ALA A 515 -18.40 -16.06 -22.54
C ALA A 515 -19.00 -15.22 -23.68
N GLU A 516 -18.17 -14.53 -24.47
CA GLU A 516 -18.59 -13.68 -25.57
C GLU A 516 -18.79 -14.50 -26.87
N PRO A 517 -20.04 -14.63 -27.39
CA PRO A 517 -20.29 -15.43 -28.61
C PRO A 517 -19.57 -14.89 -29.85
N ARG A 518 -19.23 -13.59 -29.86
CA ARG A 518 -18.50 -12.94 -30.95
C ARG A 518 -17.07 -13.45 -31.06
N SER A 519 -16.43 -13.82 -29.95
CA SER A 519 -15.07 -14.36 -29.96
C SER A 519 -14.99 -15.65 -30.79
N ALA A 520 -15.93 -16.58 -30.60
CA ALA A 520 -15.99 -17.81 -31.40
C ALA A 520 -16.23 -17.53 -32.90
N LYS A 521 -17.10 -16.56 -33.23
CA LYS A 521 -17.35 -16.13 -34.62
C LYS A 521 -16.10 -15.53 -35.26
N ILE A 522 -15.35 -14.69 -34.55
CA ILE A 522 -14.11 -14.08 -35.03
C ILE A 522 -13.05 -15.16 -35.28
N ILE A 523 -12.86 -16.09 -34.33
CA ILE A 523 -11.90 -17.19 -34.49
C ILE A 523 -12.26 -18.04 -35.71
N SER A 524 -13.55 -18.37 -35.88
CA SER A 524 -14.04 -19.14 -37.03
C SER A 524 -13.81 -18.40 -38.35
N ALA A 525 -14.07 -17.08 -38.38
CA ALA A 525 -13.87 -16.25 -39.57
C ALA A 525 -12.39 -16.15 -39.98
N LEU A 526 -11.47 -16.04 -39.01
CA LEU A 526 -10.04 -16.07 -39.27
C LEU A 526 -9.61 -17.43 -39.83
N SER A 527 -10.09 -18.52 -39.22
CA SER A 527 -9.78 -19.89 -39.66
C SER A 527 -10.37 -20.26 -41.02
N ALA A 528 -11.45 -19.61 -41.45
CA ALA A 528 -12.09 -19.83 -42.75
C ALA A 528 -11.27 -19.27 -43.94
N LEU A 529 -10.17 -18.55 -43.67
CA LEU A 529 -9.31 -17.94 -44.69
C LEU A 529 -7.89 -18.53 -44.65
N PRO A 530 -7.70 -19.83 -44.95
CA PRO A 530 -6.39 -20.50 -44.86
C PRO A 530 -5.36 -19.95 -45.86
N SER A 531 -5.82 -19.26 -46.91
CA SER A 531 -4.94 -18.56 -47.86
C SER A 531 -4.32 -17.29 -47.28
N SER A 532 -4.88 -16.76 -46.19
CA SER A 532 -4.44 -15.55 -45.51
C SER A 532 -3.87 -15.84 -44.13
N PHE A 533 -4.43 -16.80 -43.39
CA PHE A 533 -4.06 -17.05 -42.00
C PHE A 533 -3.92 -18.53 -41.68
N ASN A 534 -2.93 -18.86 -40.84
CA ASN A 534 -2.88 -20.12 -40.10
C ASN A 534 -3.33 -19.83 -38.67
N VAL A 535 -4.39 -20.49 -38.22
CA VAL A 535 -5.01 -20.22 -36.91
C VAL A 535 -4.93 -21.46 -36.04
N TYR A 536 -4.48 -21.28 -34.80
CA TYR A 536 -4.56 -22.27 -33.74
C TYR A 536 -5.28 -21.66 -32.54
N ALA A 537 -6.38 -22.25 -32.11
CA ALA A 537 -7.17 -21.74 -31.00
C ALA A 537 -7.45 -22.84 -29.97
N GLN A 538 -7.19 -22.52 -28.70
CA GLN A 538 -7.35 -23.44 -27.58
C GLN A 538 -8.06 -22.76 -26.42
N ARG A 539 -8.98 -23.46 -25.76
CA ARG A 539 -9.54 -23.04 -24.48
C ARG A 539 -8.53 -23.25 -23.37
N ARG A 540 -8.34 -22.26 -22.51
CA ARG A 540 -7.33 -22.34 -21.46
C ARG A 540 -7.74 -23.23 -20.29
N ASP A 541 -9.03 -23.20 -19.91
CA ASP A 541 -9.63 -23.99 -18.83
C ASP A 541 -9.67 -25.50 -19.13
N THR A 542 -10.22 -25.86 -20.29
CA THR A 542 -10.47 -27.25 -20.71
C THR A 542 -9.35 -27.84 -21.54
N LYS A 543 -8.40 -26.99 -21.99
CA LYS A 543 -7.35 -27.33 -22.96
C LYS A 543 -7.89 -27.82 -24.32
N GLU A 544 -9.18 -27.66 -24.57
CA GLU A 544 -9.86 -28.04 -25.81
C GLU A 544 -9.36 -27.19 -26.99
N VAL A 545 -8.89 -27.86 -28.05
CA VAL A 545 -8.48 -27.21 -29.30
C VAL A 545 -9.66 -27.14 -30.25
N THR A 546 -10.12 -25.94 -30.60
CA THR A 546 -11.25 -25.78 -31.53
C THR A 546 -10.83 -25.54 -32.96
N HIS A 547 -9.66 -24.95 -33.17
CA HIS A 547 -9.15 -24.64 -34.50
C HIS A 547 -7.67 -25.00 -34.59
N LYS A 548 -7.29 -25.62 -35.71
CA LYS A 548 -5.91 -25.99 -36.02
C LYS A 548 -5.63 -25.76 -37.50
N PRO A 549 -4.38 -25.46 -37.88
CA PRO A 549 -4.02 -25.37 -39.29
C PRO A 549 -4.17 -26.72 -40.00
N ASN A 550 -4.19 -26.67 -41.35
CA ASN A 550 -4.32 -27.88 -42.18
C ASN A 550 -3.14 -28.84 -42.00
N HIS A 551 -1.92 -28.29 -41.84
CA HIS A 551 -0.72 -29.06 -41.55
C HIS A 551 -0.04 -28.52 -40.29
N GLU A 552 0.45 -29.39 -39.42
CA GLU A 552 1.15 -28.97 -38.19
C GLU A 552 2.41 -28.17 -38.51
N ASP A 553 3.07 -28.50 -39.62
CA ASP A 553 4.24 -27.78 -40.13
C ASP A 553 3.93 -26.33 -40.51
N ASP A 554 2.66 -25.95 -40.67
CA ASP A 554 2.26 -24.57 -40.97
C ASP A 554 2.43 -23.62 -39.79
N LEU A 555 2.77 -24.10 -38.59
CA LEU A 555 3.08 -23.25 -37.43
C LEU A 555 4.57 -22.87 -37.32
N TRP A 556 5.29 -22.87 -38.44
CA TRP A 556 6.67 -22.39 -38.46
C TRP A 556 6.77 -20.88 -38.19
N CYS A 557 7.67 -20.48 -37.29
CA CYS A 557 7.98 -19.09 -36.97
C CYS A 557 9.13 -18.58 -37.83
N SER A 558 10.14 -19.43 -38.06
CA SER A 558 11.24 -19.18 -38.98
C SER A 558 11.56 -20.43 -39.78
N ARG A 559 12.01 -20.22 -41.01
CA ARG A 559 12.45 -21.29 -41.91
C ARG A 559 13.72 -20.89 -42.62
N ILE A 560 14.59 -21.86 -42.87
CA ILE A 560 15.91 -21.66 -43.44
C ILE A 560 16.05 -22.48 -44.70
N ARG A 561 16.71 -21.91 -45.71
CA ARG A 561 17.29 -22.67 -46.82
C ARG A 561 18.73 -22.28 -47.02
N SER A 562 19.55 -23.23 -47.46
CA SER A 562 20.98 -23.03 -47.64
C SER A 562 21.46 -23.63 -48.97
N GLY A 563 22.45 -23.00 -49.59
CA GLY A 563 23.13 -23.53 -50.77
C GLY A 563 24.56 -23.00 -50.89
N TYR A 564 25.42 -23.68 -51.64
CA TYR A 564 26.82 -23.25 -51.84
C TYR A 564 26.94 -22.07 -52.81
N THR A 565 25.90 -21.84 -53.62
CA THR A 565 25.77 -20.66 -54.47
C THR A 565 24.43 -19.96 -54.21
N THR A 566 24.33 -18.69 -54.60
CA THR A 566 23.08 -17.93 -54.55
C THR A 566 21.96 -18.56 -55.37
N MET A 567 22.28 -19.15 -56.53
CA MET A 567 21.31 -19.88 -57.36
C MET A 567 20.84 -21.17 -56.70
N GLU A 568 21.77 -22.00 -56.21
CA GLU A 568 21.43 -23.25 -55.54
C GLU A 568 20.50 -22.98 -54.34
N ARG A 569 20.84 -21.99 -53.50
CA ARG A 569 20.01 -21.57 -52.37
C ARG A 569 18.60 -21.18 -52.79
N LYS A 570 18.42 -20.43 -53.89
CA LYS A 570 17.09 -20.03 -54.40
C LYS A 570 16.25 -21.23 -54.84
N ASN A 571 16.89 -22.29 -55.34
CA ASN A 571 16.21 -23.51 -55.82
C ASN A 571 15.94 -24.53 -54.70
N LYS A 572 16.60 -24.39 -53.54
CA LYS A 572 16.35 -25.25 -52.37
C LYS A 572 15.02 -24.87 -51.71
N ARG A 573 14.33 -25.90 -51.21
CA ARG A 573 13.12 -25.73 -50.38
C ARG A 573 13.50 -25.17 -49.01
N PHE A 574 12.61 -24.35 -48.46
CA PHE A 574 12.74 -23.94 -47.06
C PHE A 574 12.46 -25.11 -46.13
N THR A 575 13.23 -25.19 -45.06
CA THR A 575 13.03 -26.13 -43.96
C THR A 575 12.68 -25.33 -42.70
N PRO A 576 11.62 -25.67 -41.95
CA PRO A 576 11.32 -25.02 -40.68
C PRO A 576 12.53 -25.08 -39.75
N ALA A 577 12.95 -23.92 -39.24
CA ALA A 577 14.06 -23.80 -38.28
C ALA A 577 13.53 -23.64 -36.86
N THR A 578 12.49 -22.83 -36.70
CA THR A 578 11.72 -22.74 -35.45
C THR A 578 10.24 -22.83 -35.79
N ALA A 579 9.50 -23.59 -34.98
CA ALA A 579 8.06 -23.75 -35.11
C ALA A 579 7.41 -23.83 -33.73
N PHE A 580 6.19 -23.36 -33.63
CA PHE A 580 5.34 -23.61 -32.47
C PHE A 580 4.93 -25.08 -32.48
N LYS A 581 5.43 -25.85 -31.52
CA LYS A 581 5.01 -27.24 -31.35
C LYS A 581 3.62 -27.26 -30.75
N ILE A 582 2.68 -27.94 -31.42
CA ILE A 582 1.35 -28.17 -30.90
C ILE A 582 1.48 -29.14 -29.72
N ASP A 583 1.59 -28.58 -28.52
CA ASP A 583 1.51 -29.32 -27.28
C ASP A 583 0.53 -28.62 -26.33
N VAL A 584 0.12 -29.31 -25.26
CA VAL A 584 -0.84 -28.80 -24.26
C VAL A 584 -0.38 -27.48 -23.61
N ASN A 585 0.92 -27.17 -23.70
CA ASN A 585 1.59 -26.06 -23.06
C ASN A 585 2.17 -25.05 -24.06
N LEU A 586 1.72 -25.06 -25.33
CA LEU A 586 2.25 -24.20 -26.39
C LEU A 586 2.34 -22.74 -25.94
N PHE A 587 1.23 -22.23 -25.39
CA PHE A 587 1.14 -20.86 -24.91
C PHE A 587 1.95 -20.63 -23.63
N GLU A 588 2.02 -21.62 -22.74
CA GLU A 588 2.68 -21.49 -21.43
C GLU A 588 4.20 -21.34 -21.55
N LYS A 589 4.79 -22.11 -22.49
CA LYS A 589 6.23 -22.16 -22.74
C LYS A 589 6.70 -21.09 -23.71
N ASN A 590 5.93 -20.84 -24.78
CA ASN A 590 6.43 -20.07 -25.92
C ASN A 590 5.79 -18.68 -26.07
N LEU A 591 4.58 -18.46 -25.56
CA LEU A 591 3.80 -17.25 -25.80
C LEU A 591 3.26 -16.69 -24.48
N THR A 592 4.17 -16.09 -23.72
CA THR A 592 3.85 -15.55 -22.40
C THR A 592 2.91 -14.34 -22.49
N SER A 593 1.70 -14.48 -21.95
CA SER A 593 0.76 -13.36 -21.77
C SER A 593 1.36 -12.30 -20.82
N PRO A 594 1.01 -11.00 -20.98
CA PRO A 594 1.32 -9.95 -20.01
C PRO A 594 0.90 -10.31 -18.59
N GLU A 595 -0.08 -11.21 -18.45
CA GLU A 595 -0.53 -11.80 -17.19
C GLU A 595 0.58 -12.47 -16.36
N LYS A 596 1.71 -12.89 -16.94
CA LYS A 596 2.84 -13.41 -16.14
C LYS A 596 3.41 -12.37 -15.17
N SER A 597 3.24 -11.08 -15.46
CA SER A 597 3.58 -10.00 -14.53
C SER A 597 2.55 -9.86 -13.40
N PHE A 598 1.37 -10.47 -13.55
CA PHE A 598 0.33 -10.51 -12.54
C PHE A 598 0.43 -11.79 -11.72
N LYS A 599 -0.16 -11.76 -10.51
CA LYS A 599 -0.17 -12.92 -9.60
C LYS A 599 -1.14 -14.03 -10.03
N HIS A 600 -1.89 -13.80 -11.10
CA HIS A 600 -2.99 -14.64 -11.52
C HIS A 600 -2.99 -14.78 -13.04
N ARG A 601 -3.32 -15.98 -13.51
CA ARG A 601 -3.62 -16.25 -14.92
C ARG A 601 -5.11 -16.46 -15.03
N PHE A 602 -5.74 -15.84 -16.02
CA PHE A 602 -7.18 -16.02 -16.25
C PHE A 602 -7.41 -17.36 -16.94
N GLU A 603 -8.33 -18.19 -16.46
CA GLU A 603 -8.63 -19.50 -17.06
C GLU A 603 -9.78 -19.41 -18.07
N ASP A 604 -10.61 -18.38 -17.95
CA ASP A 604 -11.87 -18.15 -18.67
C ASP A 604 -11.68 -17.50 -20.06
N CYS A 605 -10.64 -17.90 -20.81
CA CYS A 605 -10.34 -17.33 -22.12
C CYS A 605 -9.89 -18.35 -23.18
N TRP A 606 -10.07 -17.98 -24.45
CA TRP A 606 -9.43 -18.58 -25.61
C TRP A 606 -8.02 -18.02 -25.75
N ASP A 607 -7.02 -18.90 -25.87
CA ASP A 607 -5.71 -18.58 -26.41
C ASP A 607 -5.74 -18.79 -27.93
N VAL A 608 -5.50 -17.73 -28.70
CA VAL A 608 -5.60 -17.74 -30.17
C VAL A 608 -4.28 -17.29 -30.78
N LEU A 609 -3.63 -18.17 -31.52
CA LEU A 609 -2.46 -17.87 -32.33
C LEU A 609 -2.91 -17.68 -33.78
N VAL A 610 -2.67 -16.49 -34.32
CA VAL A 610 -2.92 -16.14 -35.72
C VAL A 610 -1.58 -15.90 -36.38
N MET A 611 -1.25 -16.64 -37.44
CA MET A 611 -0.01 -16.47 -38.19
C MET A 611 -0.29 -16.12 -39.65
N ASP A 612 0.52 -15.24 -40.23
CA ASP A 612 0.39 -14.85 -41.63
C ASP A 612 0.68 -16.05 -42.56
N ALA A 613 -0.24 -16.37 -43.47
CA ALA A 613 0.00 -17.41 -44.47
C ALA A 613 0.98 -16.93 -45.56
N LYS A 614 1.02 -15.62 -45.82
CA LYS A 614 1.88 -14.99 -46.83
C LYS A 614 3.07 -14.31 -46.17
N ALA A 615 4.08 -13.95 -46.96
CA ALA A 615 5.16 -13.10 -46.48
C ALA A 615 4.83 -11.66 -46.88
N GLY A 616 4.49 -10.82 -45.91
CA GLY A 616 4.12 -9.43 -46.12
C GLY A 616 4.57 -8.54 -44.96
N ARG A 617 4.32 -7.23 -45.07
CA ARG A 617 4.60 -6.29 -43.97
C ARG A 617 3.69 -6.57 -42.77
N PHE A 618 4.19 -6.36 -41.56
CA PHE A 618 3.44 -6.60 -40.33
C PHE A 618 2.14 -5.78 -40.29
N GLU A 619 2.19 -4.52 -40.70
CA GLU A 619 1.02 -3.63 -40.72
C GLU A 619 -0.08 -4.20 -41.62
N GLY A 620 0.28 -4.65 -42.82
CA GLY A 620 -0.69 -5.26 -43.75
C GLY A 620 -1.30 -6.56 -43.24
N PHE A 621 -0.53 -7.35 -42.48
CA PHE A 621 -1.03 -8.54 -41.80
C PHE A 621 -2.03 -8.17 -40.69
N VAL A 622 -1.68 -7.21 -39.83
CA VAL A 622 -2.54 -6.74 -38.72
C VAL A 622 -3.81 -6.08 -39.25
N ASP A 623 -3.72 -5.26 -40.30
CA ASP A 623 -4.87 -4.67 -40.99
C ASP A 623 -5.79 -5.75 -41.58
N SER A 624 -5.21 -6.80 -42.17
CA SER A 624 -6.00 -7.92 -42.70
C SER A 624 -6.76 -8.65 -41.59
N VAL A 625 -6.15 -8.85 -40.42
CA VAL A 625 -6.83 -9.40 -39.23
C VAL A 625 -7.96 -8.47 -38.78
N ALA A 626 -7.73 -7.16 -38.73
CA ALA A 626 -8.73 -6.16 -38.36
C ALA A 626 -9.95 -6.18 -39.30
N GLN A 627 -9.73 -6.31 -40.61
CA GLN A 627 -10.80 -6.40 -41.60
C GLN A 627 -11.67 -7.65 -41.41
N VAL A 628 -11.05 -8.80 -41.05
CA VAL A 628 -11.83 -10.01 -40.73
C VAL A 628 -12.66 -9.81 -39.47
N ILE A 629 -12.09 -9.17 -38.43
CA ILE A 629 -12.81 -8.87 -37.19
C ILE A 629 -14.03 -8.00 -37.49
N LEU A 630 -13.85 -6.89 -38.21
CA LEU A 630 -14.93 -5.97 -38.62
C LEU A 630 -16.04 -6.70 -39.39
N LYS A 631 -15.66 -7.51 -40.38
CA LYS A 631 -16.63 -8.29 -41.16
C LYS A 631 -17.37 -9.33 -40.30
N ALA A 632 -16.67 -10.00 -39.38
CA ALA A 632 -17.26 -11.01 -38.51
C ALA A 632 -18.21 -10.41 -37.46
N THR A 633 -17.99 -9.16 -37.07
CA THR A 633 -18.84 -8.42 -36.13
C THR A 633 -19.90 -7.55 -36.82
N GLY A 634 -19.81 -7.36 -38.14
CA GLY A 634 -20.81 -6.64 -38.93
C GLY A 634 -20.59 -5.12 -39.00
N TYR A 635 -19.39 -4.63 -38.70
CA TYR A 635 -19.05 -3.20 -38.79
C TYR A 635 -18.26 -2.89 -40.06
N GLU A 636 -18.49 -1.72 -40.65
CA GLU A 636 -17.81 -1.28 -41.88
C GLU A 636 -16.42 -0.68 -41.63
N SER A 637 -16.20 -0.12 -40.43
CA SER A 637 -14.95 0.55 -40.06
C SER A 637 -14.69 0.46 -38.55
N ILE A 638 -13.45 0.77 -38.15
CA ILE A 638 -13.06 0.82 -36.73
C ILE A 638 -13.86 1.89 -35.98
N ASP A 639 -14.07 3.05 -36.59
CA ASP A 639 -14.85 4.14 -35.97
C ASP A 639 -16.34 3.75 -35.84
N ALA A 640 -16.90 3.06 -36.85
CA ALA A 640 -18.27 2.54 -36.77
C ALA A 640 -18.40 1.47 -35.66
N ALA A 641 -17.38 0.63 -35.48
CA ALA A 641 -17.34 -0.35 -34.40
C ALA A 641 -17.30 0.33 -33.03
N VAL A 642 -16.40 1.31 -32.82
CA VAL A 642 -16.33 2.04 -31.55
C VAL A 642 -17.65 2.73 -31.24
N LYS A 643 -18.19 3.49 -32.21
CA LYS A 643 -19.46 4.22 -32.03
C LYS A 643 -20.64 3.28 -31.78
N GLY A 644 -20.76 2.20 -32.54
CA GLY A 644 -21.83 1.23 -32.33
C GLY A 644 -21.72 0.51 -30.99
N GLU A 645 -20.50 0.19 -30.54
CA GLU A 645 -20.27 -0.39 -29.22
C GLU A 645 -20.54 0.60 -28.07
N GLU A 646 -20.38 1.90 -28.30
CA GLU A 646 -20.76 2.96 -27.36
C GLU A 646 -22.27 3.05 -27.19
N GLU A 647 -23.02 3.00 -28.30
CA GLU A 647 -24.49 3.01 -28.31
C GLU A 647 -25.09 1.75 -27.67
N MET A 648 -24.38 0.62 -27.70
CA MET A 648 -24.82 -0.65 -27.10
C MET A 648 -24.60 -0.75 -25.59
N ILE A 649 -23.90 0.18 -24.94
CA ILE A 649 -23.75 0.13 -23.49
C ILE A 649 -25.11 0.48 -22.87
N PRO A 650 -25.86 -0.50 -22.30
CA PRO A 650 -27.21 -0.26 -21.82
C PRO A 650 -27.15 0.85 -20.77
N ASP A 651 -27.93 1.90 -21.01
CA ASP A 651 -27.99 3.17 -20.30
C ASP A 651 -27.19 3.22 -18.99
N ILE A 652 -25.91 3.59 -19.15
CA ILE A 652 -25.15 4.35 -18.15
C ILE A 652 -25.85 5.72 -17.88
N ASN A 653 -26.85 6.10 -18.69
CA ASN A 653 -27.87 7.07 -18.33
C ASN A 653 -28.90 6.45 -17.37
N ILE A 654 -28.48 6.15 -16.14
CA ILE A 654 -29.46 6.18 -15.04
C ILE A 654 -29.94 7.63 -14.99
N ARG A 655 -31.09 7.87 -15.63
CA ARG A 655 -31.88 9.08 -15.47
C ARG A 655 -32.04 9.31 -13.97
N THR A 656 -31.37 10.34 -13.47
CA THR A 656 -31.78 11.05 -12.25
C THR A 656 -33.11 11.76 -12.52
N ASN A 657 -34.14 11.04 -12.93
CA ASN A 657 -35.51 11.55 -12.88
C ASN A 657 -36.05 11.26 -11.47
N SER A 658 -35.41 11.89 -10.48
CA SER A 658 -36.07 12.27 -9.24
C SER A 658 -36.52 13.72 -9.41
N THR A 659 -37.40 13.97 -10.37
CA THR A 659 -38.31 15.11 -10.29
C THR A 659 -39.26 14.81 -9.15
N CYS A 660 -38.85 15.20 -7.94
CA CYS A 660 -39.79 15.56 -6.90
C CYS A 660 -40.48 16.83 -7.43
N ASP A 661 -41.77 16.73 -7.72
CA ASP A 661 -42.59 17.86 -8.14
C ASP A 661 -42.41 19.04 -7.17
N GLN A 662 -41.68 20.06 -7.61
CA GLN A 662 -41.89 21.42 -7.12
C GLN A 662 -42.28 22.28 -8.31
N ALA A 663 -43.54 22.70 -8.24
CA ALA A 663 -44.21 23.51 -9.21
C ALA A 663 -43.55 24.89 -9.36
N GLY A 664 -43.46 25.32 -10.62
CA GLY A 664 -43.56 26.72 -11.03
C GLY A 664 -42.25 27.51 -10.97
N PHE A 665 -41.68 27.80 -12.13
CA PHE A 665 -41.56 29.18 -12.64
C PHE A 665 -41.16 29.14 -14.13
N ASN A 666 -41.96 29.83 -14.94
CA ASN A 666 -41.66 30.13 -16.34
C ASN A 666 -40.46 31.08 -16.45
N ASN A 667 -39.53 30.80 -17.37
CA ASN A 667 -39.11 31.80 -18.35
C ASN A 667 -38.29 31.18 -19.50
N GLN A 668 -38.63 31.63 -20.71
CA GLN A 668 -37.97 31.30 -21.97
C GLN A 668 -36.61 32.01 -22.07
N GLN A 669 -35.56 31.27 -22.45
CA GLN A 669 -34.44 31.85 -23.17
C GLN A 669 -33.81 30.81 -24.12
N LEU A 670 -33.81 31.16 -25.40
CA LEU A 670 -33.11 30.49 -26.49
C LEU A 670 -31.60 30.69 -26.32
N GLY A 671 -30.86 29.60 -26.15
CA GLY A 671 -29.40 29.57 -26.11
C GLY A 671 -28.87 28.29 -26.75
N LEU A 672 -27.84 28.43 -27.58
CA LEU A 672 -27.17 27.39 -28.37
C LEU A 672 -26.85 26.11 -27.58
N PRO A 673 -26.82 24.93 -28.25
CA PRO A 673 -26.50 23.67 -27.57
C PRO A 673 -25.07 23.72 -27.04
N PRO A 674 -24.85 23.47 -25.74
CA PRO A 674 -23.50 23.35 -25.20
C PRO A 674 -22.82 22.11 -25.82
N PRO A 675 -21.47 22.08 -25.87
CA PRO A 675 -20.76 20.88 -26.30
C PRO A 675 -21.19 19.70 -25.43
N VAL A 676 -21.75 18.68 -26.07
CA VAL A 676 -22.20 17.43 -25.46
C VAL A 676 -20.96 16.68 -24.96
N SER A 677 -20.52 17.02 -23.76
CA SER A 677 -19.60 16.20 -22.99
C SER A 677 -20.45 15.21 -22.19
N THR A 678 -20.26 13.92 -22.44
CA THR A 678 -20.96 12.87 -21.71
C THR A 678 -20.64 12.95 -20.21
N PRO A 679 -21.64 13.04 -19.32
CA PRO A 679 -21.45 13.35 -17.89
C PRO A 679 -20.54 12.36 -17.15
N ASN A 680 -20.41 11.12 -17.61
CA ASN A 680 -19.62 10.09 -16.94
C ASN A 680 -18.12 10.10 -17.31
N SER A 681 -17.73 10.68 -18.45
CA SER A 681 -16.31 10.98 -18.74
C SER A 681 -15.77 12.04 -17.77
N LEU A 682 -16.64 12.97 -17.33
CA LEU A 682 -16.31 13.99 -16.33
C LEU A 682 -16.10 13.40 -14.93
N VAL A 683 -16.92 12.42 -14.50
CA VAL A 683 -16.74 11.72 -13.22
C VAL A 683 -15.34 11.11 -13.13
N VAL A 684 -14.88 10.46 -14.20
CA VAL A 684 -13.58 9.74 -14.22
C VAL A 684 -12.39 10.68 -14.44
N GLY A 685 -12.54 11.74 -15.24
CA GLY A 685 -11.53 12.77 -15.42
C GLY A 685 -11.27 13.63 -14.17
N ARG A 686 -12.24 13.72 -13.24
CA ARG A 686 -12.19 14.63 -12.08
C ARG A 686 -11.84 13.96 -10.75
N LEU A 687 -11.90 12.63 -10.70
CA LEU A 687 -11.19 11.83 -9.70
C LEU A 687 -9.65 12.05 -9.71
N ARG A 688 -9.14 12.76 -10.72
CA ARG A 688 -7.74 13.21 -10.82
C ARG A 688 -7.32 14.20 -9.72
N CYS A 689 -8.22 15.08 -9.29
CA CYS A 689 -7.95 16.06 -8.22
C CYS A 689 -7.73 15.36 -6.87
N CYS A 690 -8.36 14.19 -6.69
CA CYS A 690 -8.23 13.35 -5.52
C CYS A 690 -6.82 12.77 -5.33
N ARG A 691 -6.06 12.63 -6.42
CA ARG A 691 -4.78 11.91 -6.48
C ARG A 691 -3.62 12.66 -5.83
N SER A 692 -3.65 14.00 -5.87
CA SER A 692 -2.60 14.82 -5.25
C SER A 692 -2.55 14.65 -3.73
N LEU A 693 -3.67 14.27 -3.11
CA LEU A 693 -3.77 14.04 -1.66
C LEU A 693 -3.23 12.67 -1.21
N PHE A 694 -3.20 11.69 -2.13
CA PHE A 694 -2.62 10.37 -1.89
C PHE A 694 -1.12 10.30 -2.23
N ARG A 695 -0.62 11.30 -2.97
CA ARG A 695 0.81 11.58 -3.10
C ARG A 695 1.23 12.47 -1.93
N GLU A 696 2.50 12.45 -1.57
CA GLU A 696 2.99 13.33 -0.50
C GLU A 696 2.55 14.77 -0.80
N PRO A 697 1.88 15.46 0.14
CA PRO A 697 1.76 16.90 0.01
C PRO A 697 3.18 17.43 -0.10
N VAL A 698 3.47 18.16 -1.17
CA VAL A 698 4.67 19.00 -1.22
C VAL A 698 4.59 19.83 0.06
N CYS A 699 5.53 19.66 0.98
CA CYS A 699 5.58 20.40 2.23
C CYS A 699 5.41 21.89 1.89
N ILE A 700 4.25 22.45 2.20
CA ILE A 700 4.12 23.90 2.26
C ILE A 700 4.92 24.25 3.51
N GLU A 701 6.09 24.85 3.33
CA GLU A 701 6.89 25.37 4.44
C GLU A 701 5.99 26.24 5.32
N GLU A 702 5.93 25.96 6.63
CA GLU A 702 5.10 26.68 7.61
C GLU A 702 5.48 28.18 7.74
N SER A 703 6.42 28.69 6.94
CA SER A 703 6.88 30.08 6.92
C SER A 703 6.32 30.94 5.78
N SER A 704 5.61 30.39 4.79
CA SER A 704 5.02 31.23 3.72
C SER A 704 3.60 31.68 4.09
N GLN A 705 3.45 32.97 4.39
CA GLN A 705 2.13 33.62 4.44
C GLN A 705 1.40 33.45 3.09
N PRO A 706 0.06 33.34 3.09
CA PRO A 706 -0.69 33.20 1.85
C PRO A 706 -0.69 34.52 1.08
N ASP A 707 0.06 34.59 -0.02
CA ASP A 707 -0.14 35.63 -1.01
C ASP A 707 -1.56 35.50 -1.57
N SER A 708 -2.30 36.59 -1.46
CA SER A 708 -3.66 36.73 -1.98
C SER A 708 -3.67 36.55 -3.50
N TRP A 709 -4.34 35.50 -3.98
CA TRP A 709 -4.67 35.34 -5.38
C TRP A 709 -5.93 36.16 -5.69
N LEU A 710 -5.71 37.26 -6.43
CA LEU A 710 -6.71 37.90 -7.30
C LEU A 710 -6.59 37.30 -8.71
#